data_AF-A0A8H3LHR5-F1
#
_entry.id   AF-A0A8H3LHR5-F1
#
_cell.length_a   1.000
_cell.length_b   1.000
_cell.length_c   1.000
_cell.angle_alpha   90.00
_cell.angle_beta   90.00
_cell.angle_gamma   90.00
#
_symmetry.space_group_name_H-M   'P 1'
#
loop_
_entity.id
_entity.type
_entity.pdbx_description
1 polymer ?
#
loop_
_entity_poly.entity_id
_entity_poly.type
_entity_poly.pdbx_seq_one_letter_code
_entity_poly.pdbx_strand_id
1 'polypeptide(L)'
;MENKKNTAFTKHTLNLSESTFDLTELLDEDLLISENETYNEYEDLEEEKDLEENLKDENEVFYSENENDIIDNNKSLFELDFNAFANSKKFAQQNISDEENDLDDTEKIFSEIESDEERDKIINKIQNNEKLSPCVIIDMYEGKIQRCNSVTNLRRLWQMIGMWQIDDEEVRMKNFAIEHLGVCYSHFMFDQNQLHTSNLKQTKKYTESIIRRRRCLFCNKNKFFFSRGANCEEHSYTVIGKNIQIPCIGQKKCGALQKYYPLVISTQQSEYARYICMDCYEKKGGHIYQRVGKGVQKDPNCNNKSHHQNDTKEALEAIGNWILSVAVSEKLIWQEKILAALVSVLNIVGQEKTIVQNNKIEVPSLFTVLVIFALVKFNYNSSNKLDSKNLTPKHFFEFGEALANSIILAKNELKTHKKILESPTSIEEYRAIFPLCLVQFYDGLLKTLYETKKKVIDRQRKYRKQQSKPLNYEKITKQTTFFVSIILNIAFKGWKIWLPQTMASLCRKPKLLSYLQGILEIVNITSHTQRHERNLEKIRALLVNPSDRICHEKNIWNLGVIDNIDFKEATFSYGNIFDVTRGNSHATLRMLFQFQLSDELPNIIETGEIIQNQKIFGSNPFSLQTLNIFNSVFKKLLKYDKNNLMYCSDFDENNIRDQIMLHFEVGCNFSPPNVIILDAGDPPSNDSAVHECLKMYLNEINLENNKYIHIAADEAIYRRGISYCKKNEKIKMILGQWHTNKDMMSALITIFSGYGIFNMAGILGVRFLDKLEKGVDFRATSKVLELIWTSVGIGINLYIEKNKQTLDDILKKNKIIKIWYLYFQWAGYWRAHWFGIRWGIFNLQHESLKAFSPLFPVAGKSNYARSVSYHLYHIENDPQLRTILNMAPSVNLTSHGHFLAYDEALEMFGVKFVKQNVTRIPADKEELKLKIRATQLEKERTDMLICDYINDFVQSSQPRHIQSRKEKIWELAHLLVDAFESANPFEHPIFEFCSNLNNEGIDKLFTAYDIGIERLQTIVNQEILLTESYTTVGRRTRNITRVTVADINKMRKEKEGERRENIDEREIGRRRGRLRGRPRGIPGGRPRGRPRGRPRGRPRGGRQKDIDEEEINEIPS
;
A
#
# COMPACT_ATOMS: atom_id res chain seq x y z
N MET A 1 -58.76 -13.28 5.27
CA MET A 1 -59.56 -13.49 6.49
C MET A 1 -58.69 -14.24 7.48
N GLU A 2 -58.57 -13.69 8.70
CA GLU A 2 -58.68 -14.38 10.00
C GLU A 2 -58.35 -15.89 10.09
N ASN A 3 -57.78 -16.45 11.16
CA ASN A 3 -57.16 -16.00 12.41
C ASN A 3 -56.66 -17.29 13.09
N LYS A 4 -55.60 -17.18 13.91
CA LYS A 4 -55.36 -17.92 15.17
C LYS A 4 -55.15 -19.46 15.20
N LYS A 5 -53.94 -19.78 15.72
CA LYS A 5 -53.64 -20.49 17.00
C LYS A 5 -52.93 -21.87 16.93
N ASN A 6 -51.91 -21.94 17.79
CA ASN A 6 -51.41 -23.06 18.62
C ASN A 6 -50.12 -23.84 18.25
N THR A 7 -49.06 -23.52 19.03
CA THR A 7 -48.21 -24.41 19.89
C THR A 7 -47.54 -25.67 19.33
N ALA A 8 -46.18 -25.71 19.37
CA ALA A 8 -45.34 -26.57 20.24
C ALA A 8 -44.00 -27.05 19.60
N PHE A 9 -42.88 -26.77 20.31
CA PHE A 9 -41.58 -27.46 20.42
C PHE A 9 -41.05 -28.43 19.34
N THR A 10 -39.86 -28.19 18.77
CA THR A 10 -38.58 -28.89 19.05
C THR A 10 -37.38 -28.39 18.19
N LYS A 11 -36.17 -28.54 18.75
CA LYS A 11 -34.84 -28.02 18.35
C LYS A 11 -34.31 -28.53 17.00
N HIS A 12 -33.60 -27.68 16.23
CA HIS A 12 -32.16 -27.85 15.92
C HIS A 12 -31.54 -26.72 15.07
N THR A 13 -30.48 -26.11 15.66
CA THR A 13 -29.21 -25.60 15.09
C THR A 13 -29.13 -24.54 13.96
N LEU A 14 -28.49 -23.42 14.34
CA LEU A 14 -27.46 -22.62 13.65
C LEU A 14 -27.85 -21.85 12.36
N ASN A 15 -28.02 -20.52 12.51
CA ASN A 15 -27.60 -19.49 11.55
C ASN A 15 -27.92 -18.08 12.09
N LEU A 16 -26.90 -17.23 12.29
CA LEU A 16 -27.01 -15.76 12.39
C LEU A 16 -25.72 -15.23 11.74
N SER A 17 -25.69 -14.83 10.46
CA SER A 17 -26.34 -13.72 9.74
C SER A 17 -25.83 -12.34 10.11
N GLU A 18 -25.24 -11.71 9.10
CA GLU A 18 -24.82 -10.32 8.98
C GLU A 18 -25.93 -9.31 9.33
N SER A 19 -25.55 -8.20 9.95
CA SER A 19 -26.16 -6.87 9.82
C SER A 19 -25.14 -5.84 10.34
N THR A 20 -24.50 -5.01 9.52
CA THR A 20 -24.93 -3.68 9.07
C THR A 20 -25.72 -2.90 10.12
N PHE A 21 -25.07 -1.92 10.77
CA PHE A 21 -25.73 -0.65 11.09
C PHE A 21 -24.70 0.49 11.23
N ASP A 22 -24.99 1.55 10.51
CA ASP A 22 -24.32 2.86 10.39
C ASP A 22 -24.90 3.79 11.47
N LEU A 23 -24.09 4.69 12.02
CA LEU A 23 -24.58 5.80 12.88
C LEU A 23 -23.60 6.97 12.80
N THR A 24 -23.86 7.80 11.80
CA THR A 24 -23.61 9.24 11.82
C THR A 24 -24.56 9.89 12.84
N GLU A 25 -24.05 10.32 14.00
CA GLU A 25 -24.63 11.39 14.82
C GLU A 25 -23.78 11.56 16.09
N LEU A 26 -23.03 12.68 16.17
CA LEU A 26 -22.91 13.57 17.34
C LEU A 26 -21.78 14.56 17.06
N LEU A 27 -22.18 15.66 16.39
CA LEU A 27 -21.53 16.97 16.48
C LEU A 27 -22.07 17.69 17.74
N ASP A 28 -21.31 18.71 18.15
CA ASP A 28 -21.59 19.73 19.20
C ASP A 28 -21.28 19.24 20.63
N GLU A 29 -20.50 19.91 21.50
CA GLU A 29 -20.31 21.35 21.73
C GLU A 29 -19.02 21.58 22.59
N ASP A 30 -18.25 22.62 22.24
CA ASP A 30 -17.42 23.55 23.04
C ASP A 30 -16.57 23.12 24.26
N LEU A 31 -15.27 23.49 24.23
CA LEU A 31 -14.76 24.51 25.16
C LEU A 31 -13.43 25.15 24.70
N LEU A 32 -13.51 26.47 24.58
CA LEU A 32 -12.52 27.49 24.24
C LEU A 32 -11.37 27.60 25.25
N ILE A 33 -10.14 27.88 24.77
CA ILE A 33 -9.22 28.84 25.39
C ILE A 33 -8.54 29.67 24.27
N SER A 34 -8.90 30.96 24.24
CA SER A 34 -8.24 32.14 23.67
C SER A 34 -6.92 32.42 24.44
N GLU A 35 -5.86 33.09 23.98
CA GLU A 35 -5.71 34.18 23.02
C GLU A 35 -4.20 34.52 22.90
N ASN A 36 -3.82 35.14 21.78
CA ASN A 36 -2.79 36.19 21.61
C ASN A 36 -1.30 35.91 21.93
N GLU A 37 -0.47 35.97 20.89
CA GLU A 37 0.50 37.06 20.74
C GLU A 37 0.94 37.28 19.28
N THR A 38 1.17 38.54 18.95
CA THR A 38 1.10 39.20 17.64
C THR A 38 2.45 39.28 16.91
N TYR A 39 2.37 39.22 15.58
CA TYR A 39 3.18 39.89 14.54
C TYR A 39 4.58 40.44 14.85
N ASN A 40 5.53 40.13 13.95
CA ASN A 40 6.24 41.18 13.20
C ASN A 40 6.62 40.68 11.79
N GLU A 41 6.06 41.37 10.80
CA GLU A 41 6.52 41.44 9.41
C GLU A 41 7.90 42.10 9.35
N TYR A 42 8.73 41.71 8.38
CA TYR A 42 9.69 42.62 7.77
C TYR A 42 9.77 42.37 6.27
N GLU A 43 9.70 43.50 5.58
CA GLU A 43 9.50 43.76 4.16
C GLU A 43 10.61 43.22 3.23
N ASP A 44 10.18 43.02 1.99
CA ASP A 44 11.01 42.86 0.80
C ASP A 44 11.93 44.07 0.59
N LEU A 45 13.20 43.81 0.28
CA LEU A 45 14.03 44.71 -0.53
C LEU A 45 14.84 43.90 -1.54
N GLU A 46 14.63 44.26 -2.80
CA GLU A 46 15.40 43.86 -3.98
C GLU A 46 16.87 44.28 -3.84
N GLU A 47 17.80 43.41 -4.24
CA GLU A 47 19.03 43.82 -4.92
C GLU A 47 19.66 42.60 -5.63
N GLU A 48 19.44 42.53 -6.95
CA GLU A 48 20.32 41.83 -7.88
C GLU A 48 21.53 42.73 -8.15
N LYS A 49 22.75 42.26 -7.87
CA LYS A 49 23.87 42.19 -8.84
C LYS A 49 25.17 41.71 -8.21
N ASP A 50 25.82 40.82 -8.97
CA ASP A 50 27.26 40.60 -9.11
C ASP A 50 28.09 40.25 -7.86
N LEU A 51 28.54 38.99 -7.79
CA LEU A 51 29.98 38.66 -7.91
C LEU A 51 30.18 37.14 -7.81
N GLU A 52 30.43 36.53 -8.98
CA GLU A 52 31.37 35.42 -9.09
C GLU A 52 32.69 35.81 -8.41
N GLU A 53 33.31 34.85 -7.72
CA GLU A 53 34.57 34.91 -6.96
C GLU A 53 34.38 34.99 -5.44
N ASN A 54 34.33 33.81 -4.80
CA ASN A 54 35.27 33.43 -3.74
C ASN A 54 34.93 32.01 -3.24
N LEU A 55 35.41 31.03 -4.01
CA LEU A 55 35.85 29.76 -3.46
C LEU A 55 37.06 30.05 -2.58
N LYS A 56 36.93 29.85 -1.27
CA LYS A 56 38.01 29.34 -0.41
C LYS A 56 37.45 28.93 0.95
N ASP A 57 37.80 27.70 1.31
CA ASP A 57 37.81 27.19 2.68
C ASP A 57 38.31 28.24 3.66
N GLU A 58 37.65 28.35 4.80
CA GLU A 58 38.29 28.53 6.12
C GLU A 58 37.20 28.60 7.20
N ASN A 59 37.09 27.53 7.99
CA ASN A 59 37.01 27.55 9.45
C ASN A 59 36.99 26.11 9.99
N GLU A 60 38.11 25.43 9.81
CA GLU A 60 38.59 24.43 10.78
C GLU A 60 39.28 25.19 11.92
N VAL A 61 38.78 25.06 13.15
CA VAL A 61 39.56 25.38 14.36
C VAL A 61 39.55 24.16 15.26
N PHE A 62 40.62 23.37 15.10
CA PHE A 62 41.42 22.69 16.11
C PHE A 62 40.79 22.34 17.47
N TYR A 63 40.73 21.04 17.76
CA TYR A 63 41.45 20.50 18.91
C TYR A 63 42.47 19.49 18.40
N SER A 64 43.74 19.85 18.51
CA SER A 64 44.91 19.02 18.23
C SER A 64 45.06 17.89 19.24
N GLU A 65 45.62 16.81 18.71
CA GLU A 65 46.12 15.59 19.34
C GLU A 65 46.83 15.79 20.68
N ASN A 66 46.62 14.81 21.57
CA ASN A 66 47.73 14.19 22.29
C ASN A 66 47.64 12.69 22.02
N GLU A 67 48.26 12.26 20.92
CA GLU A 67 48.79 10.91 20.79
C GLU A 67 50.03 10.83 21.68
N ASN A 68 49.95 10.02 22.74
CA ASN A 68 50.99 9.08 23.16
C ASN A 68 50.56 8.43 24.47
N ASP A 69 50.01 7.23 24.35
CA ASP A 69 50.46 6.10 25.17
C ASP A 69 50.19 4.81 24.38
N ILE A 70 51.29 4.19 23.94
CA ILE A 70 51.35 2.90 23.27
C ILE A 70 51.13 1.80 24.32
N ILE A 71 50.63 0.64 23.86
CA ILE A 71 50.54 -0.71 24.46
C ILE A 71 49.05 -1.07 24.72
N ASP A 72 48.41 -2.00 24.01
CA ASP A 72 48.89 -3.33 23.66
C ASP A 72 48.25 -3.86 22.36
N ASN A 73 49.07 -4.07 21.34
CA ASN A 73 48.74 -4.84 20.15
C ASN A 73 48.75 -6.34 20.51
N ASN A 74 47.67 -6.86 21.10
CA ASN A 74 47.21 -8.26 21.01
C ASN A 74 46.06 -8.60 21.98
N LYS A 75 44.90 -7.96 21.80
CA LYS A 75 43.65 -8.50 22.35
C LYS A 75 42.53 -8.28 21.35
N SER A 76 41.96 -9.37 20.85
CA SER A 76 40.78 -9.32 19.99
C SER A 76 39.66 -8.56 20.70
N LEU A 77 39.45 -7.30 20.30
CA LEU A 77 38.32 -6.52 20.78
C LEU A 77 37.06 -7.03 20.04
N PHE A 78 36.15 -7.60 20.82
CA PHE A 78 34.82 -8.14 20.47
C PHE A 78 34.75 -9.57 19.91
N GLU A 79 34.55 -10.53 20.83
CA GLU A 79 33.48 -11.51 20.62
C GLU A 79 32.14 -10.80 20.83
N LEU A 80 31.27 -10.84 19.83
CA LEU A 80 29.88 -10.38 19.93
C LEU A 80 29.20 -11.04 21.15
N ASP A 81 28.75 -10.24 22.12
CA ASP A 81 28.00 -10.75 23.27
C ASP A 81 26.58 -11.16 22.84
N PHE A 82 26.45 -12.42 22.44
CA PHE A 82 25.17 -13.06 22.13
C PHE A 82 24.16 -12.99 23.29
N ASN A 83 24.56 -12.66 24.53
CA ASN A 83 23.65 -12.50 25.67
C ASN A 83 22.97 -11.13 25.70
N ALA A 84 23.63 -10.05 25.29
CA ALA A 84 23.00 -8.73 25.14
C ALA A 84 21.84 -8.79 24.10
N PHE A 85 22.07 -9.55 23.03
CA PHE A 85 21.09 -9.86 22.00
C PHE A 85 19.92 -10.74 22.48
N ALA A 86 20.17 -11.65 23.42
CA ALA A 86 19.14 -12.47 24.05
C ALA A 86 18.30 -11.70 25.10
N ASN A 87 18.78 -10.56 25.59
CA ASN A 87 18.10 -9.74 26.59
C ASN A 87 17.15 -8.70 25.97
N SER A 88 17.51 -8.09 24.83
CA SER A 88 16.57 -7.28 24.03
C SER A 88 15.35 -8.09 23.54
N LYS A 89 15.55 -9.40 23.29
CA LYS A 89 14.49 -10.39 23.02
C LYS A 89 13.46 -10.57 24.14
N LYS A 90 13.81 -10.27 25.40
CA LYS A 90 12.88 -10.34 26.55
C LYS A 90 12.12 -9.03 26.76
N PHE A 91 12.73 -7.88 26.46
CA PHE A 91 12.10 -6.56 26.60
C PHE A 91 10.90 -6.40 25.64
N ALA A 92 11.01 -6.90 24.41
CA ALA A 92 9.91 -6.93 23.44
C ALA A 92 8.75 -7.87 23.83
N GLN A 93 8.92 -8.74 24.83
CA GLN A 93 7.88 -9.63 25.35
C GLN A 93 7.14 -9.06 26.56
N GLN A 94 7.63 -7.96 27.16
CA GLN A 94 7.01 -7.31 28.33
C GLN A 94 5.97 -6.24 27.95
N ASN A 95 5.94 -5.77 26.70
CA ASN A 95 4.94 -4.78 26.23
C ASN A 95 3.68 -5.41 25.60
N ILE A 96 3.35 -6.66 25.94
CA ILE A 96 2.04 -7.28 25.62
C ILE A 96 1.44 -7.84 26.90
N SER A 97 1.05 -6.92 27.77
CA SER A 97 -0.13 -7.01 28.64
C SER A 97 -0.05 -5.79 29.52
N ASP A 98 -0.85 -4.77 29.26
CA ASP A 98 -1.41 -3.88 30.28
C ASP A 98 -2.58 -3.12 29.62
N GLU A 99 -3.79 -3.61 29.87
CA GLU A 99 -5.04 -2.86 30.02
C GLU A 99 -5.83 -3.67 31.07
N GLU A 100 -6.40 -3.16 32.14
CA GLU A 100 -6.23 -1.92 32.90
C GLU A 100 -7.05 -2.13 34.21
N ASN A 101 -6.76 -1.31 35.23
CA ASN A 101 -7.64 -0.87 36.32
C ASN A 101 -7.81 -1.71 37.62
N ASP A 102 -7.25 -1.08 38.67
CA ASP A 102 -7.82 -0.71 39.97
C ASP A 102 -8.44 -1.78 40.88
N LEU A 103 -7.94 -1.80 42.12
CA LEU A 103 -8.73 -1.56 43.34
C LEU A 103 -7.80 -1.41 44.54
N ASP A 104 -7.89 -0.24 45.19
CA ASP A 104 -7.52 -0.05 46.59
C ASP A 104 -8.51 -0.79 47.51
N ASP A 105 -8.10 -1.08 48.74
CA ASP A 105 -8.84 -1.72 49.82
C ASP A 105 -9.32 -3.18 49.61
N THR A 106 -8.53 -4.15 50.09
CA THR A 106 -9.06 -5.15 51.06
C THR A 106 -7.94 -5.96 51.74
N GLU A 107 -7.67 -5.60 52.99
CA GLU A 107 -7.35 -6.59 53.99
C GLU A 107 -8.53 -7.57 54.08
N LYS A 108 -8.25 -8.87 53.95
CA LYS A 108 -9.17 -10.02 53.74
C LYS A 108 -9.57 -10.29 52.29
N ILE A 109 -8.74 -11.11 51.62
CA ILE A 109 -9.09 -12.43 51.04
C ILE A 109 -7.78 -12.98 50.44
N PHE A 110 -6.96 -13.63 51.27
CA PHE A 110 -6.04 -14.67 50.80
C PHE A 110 -6.63 -16.01 51.26
N SER A 111 -7.82 -16.29 50.75
CA SER A 111 -8.45 -17.60 50.77
C SER A 111 -9.20 -17.75 49.45
N GLU A 112 -8.70 -18.67 48.60
CA GLU A 112 -9.31 -19.18 47.35
C GLU A 112 -9.15 -18.22 46.16
N ILE A 113 -8.32 -18.49 45.13
CA ILE A 113 -8.35 -19.53 44.08
C ILE A 113 -6.94 -19.47 43.40
N GLU A 114 -6.15 -20.50 43.06
CA GLU A 114 -6.35 -21.88 42.62
C GLU A 114 -6.00 -22.92 43.70
N SER A 115 -7.01 -23.68 44.10
CA SER A 115 -6.87 -24.94 44.82
C SER A 115 -6.39 -26.04 43.86
N ASP A 116 -5.08 -26.18 43.71
CA ASP A 116 -4.49 -27.49 43.45
C ASP A 116 -4.24 -28.06 44.85
N GLU A 117 -5.27 -28.68 45.46
CA GLU A 117 -5.27 -29.17 46.85
C GLU A 117 -3.88 -29.72 47.25
N GLU A 118 -3.25 -29.11 48.28
CA GLU A 118 -2.11 -29.74 48.96
C GLU A 118 -2.61 -31.03 49.61
N ARG A 119 -2.60 -32.14 48.85
CA ARG A 119 -3.04 -33.45 49.33
C ARG A 119 -1.97 -34.06 50.23
N ASP A 120 -2.11 -33.86 51.53
CA ASP A 120 -1.45 -34.70 52.54
C ASP A 120 -2.22 -36.04 52.58
N LYS A 121 -1.61 -37.13 52.08
CA LYS A 121 -2.23 -38.47 52.11
C LYS A 121 -1.78 -39.21 53.38
N ILE A 122 -2.66 -39.30 54.37
CA ILE A 122 -2.46 -40.06 55.62
C ILE A 122 -2.97 -41.51 55.43
N ILE A 123 -2.22 -42.49 55.95
CA ILE A 123 -2.43 -43.92 55.71
C ILE A 123 -3.63 -44.48 56.53
N ASN A 124 -4.45 -45.32 55.89
CA ASN A 124 -5.31 -46.32 56.56
C ASN A 124 -4.78 -47.75 56.32
N LYS A 125 -5.04 -48.66 57.28
CA LYS A 125 -4.51 -50.06 57.38
C LYS A 125 -4.57 -50.88 56.09
N ILE A 126 -3.59 -51.79 55.92
CA ILE A 126 -3.22 -52.49 54.68
C ILE A 126 -3.45 -54.00 54.75
N GLN A 127 -3.84 -54.61 53.62
CA GLN A 127 -3.64 -56.03 53.29
C GLN A 127 -2.46 -56.19 52.30
N ASN A 128 -1.61 -57.20 52.50
CA ASN A 128 -0.35 -57.43 51.77
C ASN A 128 -0.56 -58.30 50.51
N ASN A 129 -0.10 -57.85 49.32
CA ASN A 129 0.61 -58.66 48.28
C ASN A 129 0.81 -57.91 46.94
N GLU A 130 1.69 -56.89 46.87
CA GLU A 130 2.09 -56.28 45.59
C GLU A 130 3.60 -56.02 45.47
N LYS A 131 4.12 -56.03 44.22
CA LYS A 131 5.53 -55.76 43.87
C LYS A 131 5.88 -54.28 44.12
N LEU A 132 6.89 -54.03 44.96
CA LEU A 132 7.40 -52.68 45.25
C LEU A 132 8.10 -52.05 44.04
N SER A 133 8.04 -50.72 43.93
CA SER A 133 8.84 -49.96 42.97
C SER A 133 10.35 -50.07 43.25
N PRO A 134 11.21 -49.82 42.25
CA PRO A 134 12.62 -49.53 42.49
C PRO A 134 12.79 -48.36 43.48
N CYS A 135 13.91 -48.32 44.18
CA CYS A 135 14.20 -47.33 45.23
C CYS A 135 13.89 -45.89 44.78
N VAL A 136 12.97 -45.24 45.49
CA VAL A 136 12.42 -43.91 45.12
C VAL A 136 13.18 -42.73 45.69
N ILE A 137 14.20 -42.97 46.51
CA ILE A 137 14.96 -41.91 47.18
C ILE A 137 15.81 -41.13 46.16
N ILE A 138 15.71 -39.80 46.23
CA ILE A 138 16.64 -38.88 45.56
C ILE A 138 17.85 -38.69 46.47
N ASP A 139 19.04 -38.97 45.94
CA ASP A 139 20.30 -38.97 46.68
C ASP A 139 21.46 -38.49 45.81
N MET A 140 22.60 -38.18 46.45
CA MET A 140 23.83 -37.76 45.78
C MET A 140 24.71 -38.98 45.45
N TYR A 141 24.89 -39.26 44.16
CA TYR A 141 25.78 -40.31 43.65
C TYR A 141 26.78 -39.71 42.66
N GLU A 142 28.08 -39.93 42.88
CA GLU A 142 29.16 -39.41 42.01
C GLU A 142 29.05 -37.90 41.70
N GLY A 143 28.61 -37.10 42.68
CA GLY A 143 28.44 -35.66 42.52
C GLY A 143 27.18 -35.23 41.76
N LYS A 144 26.26 -36.15 41.44
CA LYS A 144 24.96 -35.87 40.81
C LYS A 144 23.79 -36.24 41.73
N ILE A 145 22.83 -35.32 41.85
CA ILE A 145 21.56 -35.55 42.56
C ILE A 145 20.63 -36.30 41.62
N GLN A 146 20.29 -37.54 41.95
CA GLN A 146 19.45 -38.39 41.11
C GLN A 146 18.72 -39.47 41.91
N ARG A 147 17.75 -40.13 41.28
CA ARG A 147 17.03 -41.27 41.87
C ARG A 147 17.96 -42.48 42.00
N CYS A 148 17.86 -43.18 43.14
CA CYS A 148 18.65 -44.38 43.44
C CYS A 148 18.42 -45.55 42.47
N ASN A 149 17.17 -45.82 42.08
CA ASN A 149 16.78 -46.90 41.14
C ASN A 149 17.18 -48.34 41.51
N SER A 150 17.77 -48.59 42.67
CA SER A 150 18.09 -49.96 43.13
C SER A 150 16.80 -50.81 43.24
N VAL A 151 16.85 -52.04 42.71
CA VAL A 151 15.75 -53.02 42.77
C VAL A 151 16.00 -54.16 43.76
N THR A 152 17.15 -54.14 44.44
CA THR A 152 17.61 -55.23 45.30
C THR A 152 17.26 -54.98 46.78
N ASN A 153 16.84 -56.02 47.49
CA ASN A 153 16.53 -55.99 48.92
C ASN A 153 15.66 -54.78 49.34
N LEU A 154 14.51 -54.63 48.68
CA LEU A 154 13.60 -53.50 48.90
C LEU A 154 12.82 -53.64 50.21
N ARG A 155 12.68 -52.53 50.91
CA ARG A 155 11.80 -52.29 52.06
C ARG A 155 10.74 -51.26 51.65
N ARG A 156 9.67 -51.14 52.42
CA ARG A 156 8.59 -50.17 52.12
C ARG A 156 8.98 -48.77 52.62
N LEU A 157 8.65 -47.74 51.86
CA LEU A 157 9.03 -46.35 52.16
C LEU A 157 8.60 -45.88 53.56
N TRP A 158 7.39 -46.26 54.04
CA TRP A 158 6.91 -45.87 55.38
C TRP A 158 7.74 -46.40 56.55
N GLN A 159 8.67 -47.32 56.31
CA GLN A 159 9.54 -47.86 57.36
C GLN A 159 10.72 -46.92 57.68
N MET A 160 10.92 -45.88 56.86
CA MET A 160 11.90 -44.82 57.08
C MET A 160 11.45 -43.89 58.22
N ILE A 161 12.39 -43.17 58.83
CA ILE A 161 12.20 -42.27 59.96
C ILE A 161 12.38 -40.81 59.52
N GLY A 162 13.39 -40.53 58.70
CA GLY A 162 13.72 -39.16 58.30
C GLY A 162 12.79 -38.53 57.28
N MET A 163 13.08 -37.27 56.98
CA MET A 163 12.52 -36.56 55.84
C MET A 163 13.42 -36.78 54.61
N TRP A 164 12.84 -37.25 53.51
CA TRP A 164 13.57 -37.57 52.28
C TRP A 164 12.87 -37.01 51.04
N GLN A 165 13.62 -36.40 50.12
CA GLN A 165 13.09 -36.11 48.79
C GLN A 165 12.94 -37.41 48.01
N ILE A 166 11.79 -37.59 47.35
CA ILE A 166 11.47 -38.79 46.58
C ILE A 166 11.15 -38.43 45.14
N ASP A 167 11.30 -39.41 44.25
CA ASP A 167 11.14 -39.20 42.81
C ASP A 167 9.70 -38.84 42.42
N ASP A 168 9.56 -37.74 41.66
CA ASP A 168 8.26 -37.17 41.32
C ASP A 168 7.46 -38.07 40.35
N GLU A 169 8.15 -38.78 39.46
CA GLU A 169 7.52 -39.63 38.43
C GLU A 169 7.01 -40.95 39.03
N GLU A 170 7.82 -41.62 39.85
CA GLU A 170 7.42 -42.89 40.47
C GLU A 170 6.24 -42.73 41.43
N VAL A 171 6.21 -41.66 42.22
CA VAL A 171 5.10 -41.38 43.15
C VAL A 171 3.78 -41.22 42.39
N ARG A 172 3.81 -40.58 41.22
CA ARG A 172 2.64 -40.42 40.35
C ARG A 172 2.24 -41.75 39.70
N MET A 173 3.19 -42.52 39.18
CA MET A 173 2.92 -43.84 38.57
C MET A 173 2.25 -44.80 39.54
N LYS A 174 2.57 -44.72 40.84
CA LYS A 174 1.96 -45.54 41.90
C LYS A 174 0.74 -44.90 42.56
N ASN A 175 0.16 -43.86 41.94
CA ASN A 175 -1.03 -43.16 42.41
C ASN A 175 -0.96 -42.73 43.90
N PHE A 176 0.23 -42.28 44.33
CA PHE A 176 0.51 -41.85 45.70
C PHE A 176 0.29 -42.96 46.75
N ALA A 177 0.30 -44.23 46.36
CA ALA A 177 0.18 -45.38 47.26
C ALA A 177 1.56 -45.67 47.88
N ILE A 178 1.80 -45.17 49.10
CA ILE A 178 3.07 -45.33 49.80
C ILE A 178 3.44 -46.81 50.04
N GLU A 179 2.44 -47.68 50.11
CA GLU A 179 2.54 -49.14 50.13
C GLU A 179 3.31 -49.74 48.96
N HIS A 180 3.28 -49.09 47.80
CA HIS A 180 3.89 -49.59 46.58
C HIS A 180 5.25 -48.97 46.30
N LEU A 181 5.70 -48.03 47.14
CA LEU A 181 6.99 -47.36 47.01
C LEU A 181 8.08 -48.10 47.78
N GLY A 182 9.10 -48.56 47.05
CA GLY A 182 10.26 -49.27 47.59
C GLY A 182 11.42 -48.35 47.96
N VAL A 183 12.19 -48.78 48.96
CA VAL A 183 13.48 -48.19 49.37
C VAL A 183 14.49 -49.32 49.51
N CYS A 184 15.69 -49.19 48.95
CA CYS A 184 16.70 -50.23 49.07
C CYS A 184 17.23 -50.37 50.50
N TYR A 185 17.70 -51.56 50.84
CA TYR A 185 18.21 -51.85 52.18
C TYR A 185 19.33 -50.90 52.66
N SER A 186 20.15 -50.41 51.73
CA SER A 186 21.22 -49.45 52.03
C SER A 186 20.67 -48.10 52.53
N HIS A 187 19.68 -47.53 51.82
CA HIS A 187 19.00 -46.31 52.27
C HIS A 187 18.25 -46.51 53.58
N PHE A 188 17.58 -47.65 53.73
CA PHE A 188 16.86 -48.00 54.95
C PHE A 188 17.78 -48.09 56.18
N MET A 189 18.91 -48.79 56.07
CA MET A 189 19.88 -48.93 57.16
C MET A 189 20.57 -47.60 57.49
N PHE A 190 20.85 -46.78 56.46
CA PHE A 190 21.47 -45.48 56.65
C PHE A 190 20.54 -44.52 57.40
N ASP A 191 19.27 -44.47 57.03
CA ASP A 191 18.26 -43.63 57.69
C ASP A 191 18.09 -43.99 59.18
N GLN A 192 18.08 -45.28 59.53
CA GLN A 192 17.86 -45.69 60.92
C GLN A 192 19.11 -45.63 61.80
N ASN A 193 20.28 -46.01 61.27
CA ASN A 193 21.46 -46.25 62.09
C ASN A 193 22.53 -45.16 61.96
N GLN A 194 22.46 -44.31 60.93
CA GLN A 194 23.49 -43.31 60.67
C GLN A 194 22.98 -41.88 60.49
N LEU A 195 21.70 -41.69 60.15
CA LEU A 195 21.12 -40.36 59.97
C LEU A 195 20.43 -39.85 61.23
N HIS A 196 19.90 -40.73 62.06
CA HIS A 196 19.18 -40.39 63.29
C HIS A 196 19.71 -41.16 64.49
N THR A 197 19.42 -40.69 65.70
CA THR A 197 19.75 -41.44 66.94
C THR A 197 18.86 -42.68 67.10
N SER A 198 19.36 -43.70 67.79
CA SER A 198 18.72 -45.03 67.89
C SER A 198 17.31 -45.01 68.49
N ASN A 199 16.99 -44.01 69.31
CA ASN A 199 15.72 -43.92 70.03
C ASN A 199 14.64 -43.17 69.23
N LEU A 200 15.00 -42.45 68.16
CA LEU A 200 14.05 -41.67 67.36
C LEU A 200 12.98 -42.53 66.68
N LYS A 201 13.28 -43.81 66.39
CA LYS A 201 12.30 -44.75 65.80
C LYS A 201 11.06 -44.98 66.68
N GLN A 202 11.19 -44.75 67.99
CA GLN A 202 10.14 -44.97 68.99
C GLN A 202 9.27 -43.73 69.21
N THR A 203 9.67 -42.53 68.74
CA THR A 203 8.94 -41.28 69.00
C THR A 203 7.70 -41.10 68.13
N LYS A 204 7.68 -41.69 66.92
CA LYS A 204 6.54 -41.60 65.97
C LYS A 204 6.18 -42.96 65.41
N LYS A 205 4.90 -43.31 65.30
CA LYS A 205 4.48 -44.60 64.71
C LYS A 205 4.63 -44.57 63.18
N TYR A 206 4.91 -45.71 62.55
CA TYR A 206 5.05 -45.76 61.08
C TYR A 206 3.75 -45.40 60.34
N THR A 207 2.60 -45.52 61.02
CA THR A 207 1.27 -45.09 60.53
C THR A 207 1.17 -43.58 60.33
N GLU A 208 2.07 -42.80 60.92
CA GLU A 208 2.14 -41.34 60.76
C GLU A 208 2.96 -40.94 59.51
N SER A 209 3.34 -41.90 58.66
CA SER A 209 4.07 -41.64 57.42
C SER A 209 3.22 -40.86 56.41
N ILE A 210 3.78 -39.77 55.88
CA ILE A 210 3.08 -38.87 54.96
C ILE A 210 3.98 -38.61 53.75
N ILE A 211 3.38 -38.60 52.56
CA ILE A 211 3.99 -38.03 51.35
C ILE A 211 3.35 -36.67 51.12
N ARG A 212 4.18 -35.63 51.02
CA ARG A 212 3.74 -34.27 50.79
C ARG A 212 4.20 -33.77 49.43
N ARG A 213 3.34 -33.02 48.75
CA ARG A 213 3.68 -32.22 47.58
C ARG A 213 3.84 -30.78 48.04
N ARG A 214 5.05 -30.22 47.98
CA ARG A 214 5.29 -28.81 48.35
C ARG A 214 6.09 -28.09 47.27
N ARG A 215 5.80 -26.80 47.12
CA ARG A 215 6.56 -25.91 46.25
C ARG A 215 7.87 -25.52 46.93
N CYS A 216 9.00 -25.74 46.25
CA CYS A 216 10.31 -25.36 46.77
C CYS A 216 10.47 -23.83 46.86
N LEU A 217 10.98 -23.33 47.99
CA LEU A 217 11.16 -21.89 48.28
C LEU A 217 11.97 -21.14 47.21
N PHE A 218 13.04 -21.73 46.69
CA PHE A 218 13.93 -21.07 45.72
C PHE A 218 13.54 -21.31 44.26
N CYS A 219 13.34 -22.56 43.83
CA CYS A 219 13.07 -22.85 42.41
C CYS A 219 11.59 -22.78 42.02
N ASN A 220 10.67 -22.59 42.98
CA ASN A 220 9.23 -22.55 42.75
C ASN A 220 8.65 -23.79 42.05
N LYS A 221 9.39 -24.91 41.97
CA LYS A 221 8.90 -26.20 41.45
C LYS A 221 8.27 -27.02 42.55
N ASN A 222 7.19 -27.72 42.22
CA ASN A 222 6.56 -28.69 43.11
C ASN A 222 7.44 -29.94 43.21
N LYS A 223 7.69 -30.40 44.44
CA LYS A 223 8.50 -31.58 44.76
C LYS A 223 7.78 -32.48 45.74
N PHE A 224 8.01 -33.78 45.61
CA PHE A 224 7.52 -34.77 46.57
C PHE A 224 8.60 -35.09 47.60
N PHE A 225 8.19 -35.14 48.86
CA PHE A 225 9.03 -35.67 49.92
C PHE A 225 8.22 -36.55 50.87
N PHE A 226 8.92 -37.51 51.44
CA PHE A 226 8.44 -38.40 52.48
C PHE A 226 8.87 -37.85 53.85
N SER A 227 7.99 -37.97 54.85
CA SER A 227 8.33 -37.79 56.26
C SER A 227 7.56 -38.76 57.13
N ARG A 228 8.20 -39.27 58.20
CA ARG A 228 7.48 -39.97 59.27
C ARG A 228 6.99 -38.96 60.29
N GLY A 229 5.67 -38.76 60.32
CA GLY A 229 5.04 -37.63 60.99
C GLY A 229 5.28 -36.31 60.26
N ALA A 230 4.93 -35.20 60.92
CA ALA A 230 4.87 -33.90 60.27
C ALA A 230 6.26 -33.24 60.02
N ASN A 231 7.30 -33.70 60.73
CA ASN A 231 8.68 -33.21 60.68
C ASN A 231 9.67 -34.21 61.32
N CYS A 232 10.99 -33.96 61.23
CA CYS A 232 12.02 -34.71 61.96
C CYS A 232 12.48 -33.91 63.19
N GLU A 233 12.34 -34.45 64.40
CA GLU A 233 12.68 -33.73 65.66
C GLU A 233 14.16 -33.31 65.75
N GLU A 234 15.06 -34.04 65.09
CA GLU A 234 16.50 -33.76 65.09
C GLU A 234 16.92 -32.74 64.02
N HIS A 235 16.15 -32.60 62.93
CA HIS A 235 16.56 -31.90 61.70
C HIS A 235 15.54 -30.86 61.22
N SER A 236 14.78 -30.27 62.14
CA SER A 236 13.78 -29.24 61.84
C SER A 236 14.13 -27.91 62.49
N TYR A 237 14.06 -26.84 61.71
CA TYR A 237 14.49 -25.50 62.10
C TYR A 237 13.46 -24.44 61.70
N THR A 238 13.38 -23.39 62.51
CA THR A 238 12.65 -22.14 62.24
C THR A 238 13.68 -21.06 61.90
N VAL A 239 13.51 -20.39 60.77
CA VAL A 239 14.34 -19.26 60.32
C VAL A 239 13.48 -17.99 60.35
N ILE A 240 13.86 -16.99 61.16
CA ILE A 240 13.07 -15.75 61.41
C ILE A 240 11.58 -16.05 61.61
N GLY A 241 11.27 -16.90 62.59
CA GLY A 241 9.89 -17.27 62.92
C GLY A 241 9.12 -18.07 61.86
N LYS A 242 9.75 -18.49 60.75
CA LYS A 242 9.14 -19.34 59.71
C LYS A 242 9.77 -20.73 59.69
N ASN A 243 8.95 -21.78 59.77
CA ASN A 243 9.42 -23.17 59.74
C ASN A 243 9.96 -23.53 58.35
N ILE A 244 11.11 -24.20 58.28
CA ILE A 244 11.73 -24.67 57.02
C ILE A 244 11.86 -26.19 57.04
N GLN A 245 11.62 -26.82 55.89
CA GLN A 245 11.77 -28.26 55.68
C GLN A 245 12.77 -28.56 54.57
N ILE A 246 13.80 -29.34 54.91
CA ILE A 246 14.83 -29.83 54.00
C ILE A 246 15.03 -31.32 54.28
N PRO A 247 15.31 -32.17 53.27
CA PRO A 247 15.63 -33.57 53.50
C PRO A 247 16.77 -33.76 54.51
N CYS A 248 16.60 -34.67 55.47
CA CYS A 248 17.52 -34.84 56.61
C CYS A 248 18.96 -35.14 56.15
N ILE A 249 19.14 -35.86 55.04
CA ILE A 249 20.45 -36.17 54.48
C ILE A 249 21.28 -34.91 54.12
N GLY A 250 20.63 -33.81 53.75
CA GLY A 250 21.30 -32.53 53.48
C GLY A 250 21.93 -31.91 54.73
N GLN A 251 21.43 -32.25 55.91
CA GLN A 251 21.85 -31.64 57.18
C GLN A 251 22.90 -32.49 57.92
N LYS A 252 23.14 -33.73 57.47
CA LYS A 252 24.13 -34.60 58.09
C LYS A 252 25.54 -34.04 57.89
N LYS A 253 26.17 -33.64 58.99
CA LYS A 253 27.56 -33.11 59.02
C LYS A 253 27.77 -31.88 58.12
N CYS A 254 26.72 -31.11 57.87
CA CYS A 254 26.76 -29.82 57.20
C CYS A 254 26.31 -28.72 58.19
N GLY A 255 27.11 -27.68 58.36
CA GLY A 255 26.84 -26.57 59.29
C GLY A 255 25.87 -25.52 58.73
N ALA A 256 25.32 -25.71 57.53
CA ALA A 256 24.53 -24.70 56.83
C ALA A 256 23.26 -24.25 57.57
N LEU A 257 22.73 -25.04 58.52
CA LEU A 257 21.60 -24.66 59.39
C LEU A 257 21.93 -24.82 60.88
N GLN A 258 23.17 -24.51 61.27
CA GLN A 258 23.53 -24.48 62.69
C GLN A 258 22.65 -23.47 63.46
N LYS A 259 22.31 -23.82 64.71
CA LYS A 259 21.52 -22.94 65.59
C LYS A 259 22.21 -21.58 65.72
N TYR A 260 21.46 -20.50 65.51
CA TYR A 260 21.96 -19.13 65.58
C TYR A 260 20.87 -18.23 66.18
N TYR A 261 20.90 -17.99 67.48
CA TYR A 261 19.80 -17.32 68.17
C TYR A 261 19.78 -15.80 67.92
N PRO A 262 18.63 -15.17 67.61
CA PRO A 262 17.28 -15.74 67.45
C PRO A 262 16.91 -16.10 65.99
N LEU A 263 17.83 -16.01 65.03
CA LEU A 263 17.54 -16.20 63.60
C LEU A 263 17.21 -17.64 63.21
N VAL A 264 17.90 -18.64 63.79
CA VAL A 264 17.76 -20.07 63.48
C VAL A 264 17.60 -20.86 64.78
N ILE A 265 16.42 -21.42 65.00
CA ILE A 265 16.05 -22.14 66.22
C ILE A 265 15.56 -23.55 65.84
N SER A 266 15.94 -24.58 66.61
CA SER A 266 15.40 -25.93 66.42
C SER A 266 13.92 -25.96 66.83
N THR A 267 13.08 -26.59 66.02
CA THR A 267 11.63 -26.60 66.20
C THR A 267 11.03 -27.99 66.06
N GLN A 268 9.98 -28.24 66.83
CA GLN A 268 9.12 -29.42 66.66
C GLN A 268 7.84 -29.08 65.87
N GLN A 269 7.62 -27.82 65.48
CA GLN A 269 6.47 -27.41 64.68
C GLN A 269 6.72 -27.58 63.18
N SER A 270 5.68 -28.02 62.47
CA SER A 270 5.70 -28.19 61.01
C SER A 270 4.65 -27.38 60.28
N GLU A 271 3.79 -26.66 61.00
CA GLU A 271 2.74 -25.86 60.40
C GLU A 271 3.34 -24.75 59.54
N TYR A 272 2.78 -24.59 58.34
CA TYR A 272 3.20 -23.62 57.32
C TYR A 272 4.69 -23.71 56.91
N ALA A 273 5.32 -24.87 57.10
CA ALA A 273 6.73 -25.02 56.79
C ALA A 273 7.03 -24.87 55.29
N ARG A 274 8.05 -24.09 54.94
CA ARG A 274 8.51 -23.89 53.56
C ARG A 274 9.52 -24.96 53.19
N TYR A 275 9.22 -25.72 52.14
CA TYR A 275 10.08 -26.80 51.67
C TYR A 275 11.22 -26.27 50.78
N ILE A 276 12.42 -26.86 50.90
CA ILE A 276 13.58 -26.59 50.03
C ILE A 276 14.08 -27.94 49.48
N CYS A 277 14.15 -28.04 48.15
CA CYS A 277 14.60 -29.26 47.48
C CYS A 277 16.13 -29.40 47.52
N MET A 278 16.60 -30.63 47.34
CA MET A 278 18.03 -31.00 47.35
C MET A 278 18.85 -30.14 46.38
N ASP A 279 18.37 -29.94 45.14
CA ASP A 279 19.08 -29.09 44.16
C ASP A 279 19.26 -27.65 44.61
N CYS A 280 18.25 -27.08 45.28
CA CYS A 280 18.30 -25.70 45.76
C CYS A 280 19.14 -25.59 47.02
N TYR A 281 19.10 -26.60 47.88
CA TYR A 281 19.98 -26.67 49.05
C TYR A 281 21.45 -26.64 48.62
N GLU A 282 21.84 -27.52 47.68
CA GLU A 282 23.22 -27.57 47.16
C GLU A 282 23.65 -26.26 46.49
N LYS A 283 22.77 -25.67 45.66
CA LYS A 283 23.08 -24.42 44.92
C LYS A 283 23.16 -23.17 45.77
N LYS A 284 22.63 -23.19 47.00
CA LYS A 284 22.51 -22.00 47.85
C LYS A 284 23.46 -22.05 49.06
N GLY A 285 24.50 -22.89 49.00
CA GLY A 285 25.53 -22.98 50.05
C GLY A 285 25.26 -24.06 51.10
N GLY A 286 24.23 -24.89 50.92
CA GLY A 286 24.12 -26.17 51.62
C GLY A 286 24.96 -27.24 50.90
N HIS A 287 25.34 -28.30 51.61
CA HIS A 287 26.08 -29.42 51.00
C HIS A 287 25.50 -30.76 51.44
N ILE A 288 25.02 -31.52 50.47
CA ILE A 288 24.40 -32.83 50.68
C ILE A 288 25.45 -33.85 51.06
N TYR A 289 25.17 -34.65 52.10
CA TYR A 289 26.06 -35.71 52.53
C TYR A 289 26.17 -36.83 51.49
N GLN A 290 27.39 -37.12 51.03
CA GLN A 290 27.68 -38.21 50.11
C GLN A 290 27.98 -39.51 50.88
N ARG A 291 27.15 -40.55 50.67
CA ARG A 291 27.32 -41.84 51.35
C ARG A 291 28.55 -42.59 50.84
N VAL A 292 29.38 -43.08 51.75
CA VAL A 292 30.60 -43.86 51.47
C VAL A 292 30.39 -45.35 51.77
N GLY A 293 31.05 -46.23 51.01
CA GLY A 293 30.97 -47.68 51.19
C GLY A 293 31.70 -48.21 52.43
N LYS A 294 31.46 -49.47 52.81
CA LYS A 294 32.22 -50.14 53.90
C LYS A 294 33.70 -50.23 53.51
N GLY A 295 34.59 -49.57 54.26
CA GLY A 295 36.05 -49.62 54.06
C GLY A 295 36.76 -48.27 53.85
N VAL A 296 36.04 -47.13 53.82
CA VAL A 296 36.64 -45.81 53.63
C VAL A 296 37.16 -45.23 54.96
N GLN A 297 38.44 -44.82 55.01
CA GLN A 297 39.13 -44.38 56.24
C GLN A 297 38.76 -42.97 56.75
N LYS A 298 38.19 -42.08 55.91
CA LYS A 298 37.77 -40.73 56.32
C LYS A 298 36.34 -40.45 55.86
N ASP A 299 35.47 -40.21 56.83
CA ASP A 299 34.07 -39.86 56.63
C ASP A 299 33.97 -38.39 56.13
N PRO A 300 33.33 -38.14 54.96
CA PRO A 300 33.27 -36.80 54.39
C PRO A 300 32.36 -35.88 55.20
N ASN A 301 32.93 -34.83 55.79
CA ASN A 301 32.19 -33.71 56.39
C ASN A 301 32.58 -32.38 55.71
N CYS A 302 31.73 -31.35 55.86
CA CYS A 302 31.98 -30.07 55.19
C CYS A 302 33.27 -29.38 55.66
N ASN A 303 33.71 -29.67 56.89
CA ASN A 303 34.94 -29.14 57.47
C ASN A 303 36.20 -29.72 56.80
N ASN A 304 36.20 -31.02 56.47
CA ASN A 304 37.31 -31.72 55.84
C ASN A 304 37.40 -31.42 54.33
N LYS A 305 36.30 -30.95 53.71
CA LYS A 305 36.22 -30.59 52.29
C LYS A 305 36.29 -29.08 52.03
N SER A 306 36.48 -28.26 53.06
CA SER A 306 36.58 -26.80 52.96
C SER A 306 35.39 -26.12 52.24
N HIS A 307 34.21 -26.74 52.28
CA HIS A 307 33.06 -26.28 51.48
C HIS A 307 32.53 -24.90 51.86
N HIS A 308 32.72 -24.47 53.11
CA HIS A 308 32.22 -23.20 53.64
C HIS A 308 33.30 -22.10 53.76
N GLN A 309 34.45 -22.23 53.06
CA GLN A 309 35.54 -21.23 53.17
C GLN A 309 35.16 -19.83 52.66
N ASN A 310 34.24 -19.73 51.70
CA ASN A 310 33.83 -18.46 51.10
C ASN A 310 32.49 -17.93 51.65
N ASP A 311 31.80 -18.69 52.51
CA ASP A 311 30.45 -18.34 52.99
C ASP A 311 30.38 -16.94 53.58
N THR A 312 31.39 -16.53 54.35
CA THR A 312 31.42 -15.19 54.96
C THR A 312 31.52 -14.08 53.91
N LYS A 313 32.39 -14.25 52.91
CA LYS A 313 32.54 -13.28 51.81
C LYS A 313 31.25 -13.19 51.00
N GLU A 314 30.72 -14.33 50.57
CA GLU A 314 29.52 -14.38 49.73
C GLU A 314 28.27 -13.89 50.48
N ALA A 315 28.17 -14.13 51.79
CA ALA A 315 27.10 -13.60 52.62
C ALA A 315 27.17 -12.08 52.74
N LEU A 316 28.37 -11.51 52.91
CA LEU A 316 28.59 -10.06 52.92
C LEU A 316 28.24 -9.42 51.58
N GLU A 317 28.64 -10.04 50.45
CA GLU A 317 28.26 -9.58 49.11
C GLU A 317 26.73 -9.60 48.92
N ALA A 318 26.05 -10.64 49.40
CA ALA A 318 24.60 -10.74 49.33
C ALA A 318 23.90 -9.65 50.16
N ILE A 319 24.40 -9.38 51.38
CA ILE A 319 23.91 -8.30 52.24
C ILE A 319 24.18 -6.93 51.62
N GLY A 320 25.35 -6.71 51.02
CA GLY A 320 25.68 -5.47 50.31
C GLY A 320 24.69 -5.18 49.17
N ASN A 321 24.39 -6.19 48.35
CA ASN A 321 23.40 -6.07 47.28
C ASN A 321 21.98 -5.76 47.81
N TRP A 322 21.61 -6.35 48.94
CA TRP A 322 20.35 -6.03 49.60
C TRP A 322 20.31 -4.58 50.11
N ILE A 323 21.39 -4.07 50.71
CA ILE A 323 21.49 -2.66 51.14
C ILE A 323 21.35 -1.72 49.95
N LEU A 324 22.00 -2.01 48.81
CA LEU A 324 21.84 -1.22 47.58
C LEU A 324 20.38 -1.21 47.10
N SER A 325 19.66 -2.32 47.22
CA SER A 325 18.23 -2.37 46.87
C SER A 325 17.35 -1.52 47.79
N VAL A 326 17.70 -1.40 49.07
CA VAL A 326 17.00 -0.53 50.03
C VAL A 326 17.22 0.94 49.67
N ALA A 327 18.43 1.32 49.27
CA ALA A 327 18.76 2.70 48.86
C ALA A 327 17.91 3.19 47.67
N VAL A 328 17.46 2.28 46.80
CA VAL A 328 16.60 2.59 45.64
C VAL A 328 15.09 2.44 45.96
N SER A 329 14.72 1.97 47.15
CA SER A 329 13.31 1.77 47.52
C SER A 329 12.58 3.07 47.88
N GLU A 330 11.31 3.21 47.48
CA GLU A 330 10.48 4.39 47.81
C GLU A 330 10.05 4.49 49.29
N LYS A 331 10.40 3.50 50.13
CA LYS A 331 9.99 3.43 51.54
C LYS A 331 10.95 4.19 52.45
N LEU A 332 10.82 5.52 52.52
CA LEU A 332 11.70 6.42 53.26
C LEU A 332 11.95 6.00 54.73
N ILE A 333 10.89 5.65 55.47
CA ILE A 333 10.97 5.19 56.88
C ILE A 333 11.86 3.94 57.02
N TRP A 334 11.87 3.07 56.02
CA TRP A 334 12.68 1.85 56.01
C TRP A 334 14.15 2.16 55.72
N GLN A 335 14.43 3.14 54.84
CA GLN A 335 15.78 3.63 54.56
C GLN A 335 16.41 4.25 55.81
N GLU A 336 15.68 5.14 56.49
CA GLU A 336 16.16 5.80 57.72
C GLU A 336 16.48 4.79 58.84
N LYS A 337 15.60 3.79 59.05
CA LYS A 337 15.81 2.75 60.07
C LYS A 337 17.04 1.89 59.78
N ILE A 338 17.26 1.51 58.51
CA ILE A 338 18.44 0.73 58.13
C ILE A 338 19.70 1.57 58.25
N LEU A 339 19.67 2.83 57.81
CA LEU A 339 20.82 3.72 57.93
C LEU A 339 21.22 3.91 59.40
N ALA A 340 20.26 4.15 60.30
CA ALA A 340 20.52 4.27 61.74
C ALA A 340 21.16 3.00 62.33
N ALA A 341 20.69 1.81 61.90
CA ALA A 341 21.28 0.53 62.31
C ALA A 341 22.72 0.35 61.77
N LEU A 342 22.98 0.73 60.51
CA LEU A 342 24.32 0.64 59.89
C LEU A 342 25.31 1.64 60.51
N VAL A 343 24.87 2.85 60.88
CA VAL A 343 25.70 3.83 61.60
C VAL A 343 26.21 3.25 62.92
N SER A 344 25.37 2.48 63.62
CA SER A 344 25.77 1.79 64.85
C SER A 344 26.85 0.72 64.59
N VAL A 345 26.84 0.08 63.42
CA VAL A 345 27.89 -0.87 62.98
C VAL A 345 29.18 -0.14 62.60
N LEU A 346 29.11 1.07 62.03
CA LEU A 346 30.29 1.86 61.68
C LEU A 346 31.15 2.25 62.90
N ASN A 347 30.56 2.37 64.10
CA ASN A 347 31.32 2.58 65.34
C ASN A 347 32.31 1.44 65.66
N ILE A 348 32.12 0.25 65.10
CA ILE A 348 33.02 -0.90 65.26
C ILE A 348 34.33 -0.69 64.47
N VAL A 349 34.28 0.03 63.35
CA VAL A 349 35.44 0.29 62.47
C VAL A 349 36.55 1.08 63.18
N GLY A 350 36.21 1.86 64.21
CA GLY A 350 37.18 2.60 65.04
C GLY A 350 37.83 1.80 66.18
N GLN A 351 37.42 0.55 66.44
CA GLN A 351 37.85 -0.25 67.61
C GLN A 351 38.56 -1.57 67.24
N GLU A 352 39.27 -1.62 66.10
CA GLU A 352 39.95 -2.85 65.62
C GLU A 352 40.88 -3.52 66.65
N LYS A 353 41.47 -2.75 67.58
CA LYS A 353 42.46 -3.29 68.55
C LYS A 353 41.87 -4.00 69.77
N THR A 354 40.58 -3.84 70.07
CA THR A 354 39.95 -4.36 71.31
C THR A 354 39.11 -5.63 71.12
N ILE A 355 38.79 -6.01 69.87
CA ILE A 355 37.88 -7.13 69.56
C ILE A 355 38.59 -8.49 69.58
N VAL A 356 39.93 -8.52 69.62
CA VAL A 356 40.74 -9.75 69.50
C VAL A 356 40.76 -10.61 70.78
N GLN A 357 40.14 -10.18 71.88
CA GLN A 357 40.08 -10.99 73.11
C GLN A 357 38.66 -11.49 73.39
N ASN A 358 38.52 -12.82 73.25
CA ASN A 358 37.45 -13.69 73.75
C ASN A 358 36.08 -13.60 73.08
N ASN A 359 35.89 -14.39 72.02
CA ASN A 359 34.96 -15.54 71.95
C ASN A 359 34.90 -16.06 70.49
N LYS A 360 34.56 -17.33 70.30
CA LYS A 360 34.26 -17.88 68.95
C LYS A 360 33.17 -17.00 68.31
N ILE A 361 33.52 -16.23 67.28
CA ILE A 361 32.52 -15.44 66.53
C ILE A 361 31.73 -16.43 65.69
N GLU A 362 30.50 -16.73 66.13
CA GLU A 362 29.56 -17.48 65.30
C GLU A 362 28.95 -16.51 64.27
N VAL A 363 29.06 -16.86 62.98
CA VAL A 363 28.44 -16.12 61.87
C VAL A 363 27.38 -17.01 61.21
N PRO A 364 26.25 -16.43 60.74
CA PRO A 364 25.26 -17.20 60.00
C PRO A 364 25.85 -17.68 58.67
N SER A 365 25.49 -18.90 58.25
CA SER A 365 25.91 -19.45 56.97
C SER A 365 25.34 -18.65 55.79
N LEU A 366 25.99 -18.72 54.62
CA LEU A 366 25.45 -18.15 53.38
C LEU A 366 24.03 -18.66 53.11
N PHE A 367 23.83 -19.97 53.28
CA PHE A 367 22.51 -20.59 53.09
C PHE A 367 21.44 -19.96 53.99
N THR A 368 21.75 -19.69 55.26
CA THR A 368 20.82 -19.04 56.20
C THR A 368 20.44 -17.64 55.71
N VAL A 369 21.43 -16.84 55.28
CA VAL A 369 21.19 -15.49 54.74
C VAL A 369 20.31 -15.53 53.49
N LEU A 370 20.56 -16.46 52.57
CA LEU A 370 19.77 -16.60 51.35
C LEU A 370 18.34 -17.10 51.61
N VAL A 371 18.13 -17.94 52.63
CA VAL A 371 16.78 -18.35 53.07
C VAL A 371 16.04 -17.15 53.66
N ILE A 372 16.70 -16.35 54.51
CA ILE A 372 16.13 -15.12 55.06
C ILE A 372 15.66 -14.20 53.94
N PHE A 373 16.51 -13.95 52.94
CA PHE A 373 16.18 -13.16 51.77
C PHE A 373 14.97 -13.70 51.00
N ALA A 374 14.92 -15.00 50.73
CA ALA A 374 13.76 -15.60 50.09
C ALA A 374 12.47 -15.45 50.93
N LEU A 375 12.56 -15.56 52.26
CA LEU A 375 11.41 -15.39 53.16
C LEU A 375 10.90 -13.94 53.21
N VAL A 376 11.80 -12.95 53.15
CA VAL A 376 11.44 -11.51 53.05
C VAL A 376 11.18 -11.06 51.60
N LYS A 377 11.14 -12.00 50.65
CA LYS A 377 10.90 -11.78 49.20
C LYS A 377 11.96 -10.92 48.49
N PHE A 378 13.20 -10.93 48.97
CA PHE A 378 14.34 -10.36 48.26
C PHE A 378 14.92 -11.36 47.25
N ASN A 379 15.03 -10.94 45.98
CA ASN A 379 15.48 -11.80 44.89
C ASN A 379 17.00 -11.67 44.68
N TYR A 380 17.77 -12.54 45.32
CA TYR A 380 19.23 -12.62 45.14
C TYR A 380 19.64 -13.69 44.11
N ASN A 381 20.19 -13.26 42.98
CA ASN A 381 20.80 -14.14 41.96
C ASN A 381 22.31 -13.89 41.88
N SER A 382 23.11 -14.91 42.27
CA SER A 382 24.57 -14.86 42.31
C SER A 382 25.26 -14.96 40.93
N SER A 383 24.52 -15.19 39.85
CA SER A 383 25.09 -15.12 38.50
C SER A 383 25.07 -13.66 38.04
N ASN A 384 26.23 -13.07 37.80
CA ASN A 384 26.45 -11.79 37.11
C ASN A 384 25.84 -11.81 35.69
N LYS A 385 24.52 -11.89 35.59
CA LYS A 385 23.73 -11.47 34.44
C LYS A 385 23.23 -10.11 34.83
N LEU A 386 23.61 -9.07 34.08
CA LEU A 386 22.94 -7.78 34.19
C LEU A 386 21.44 -8.05 34.14
N ASP A 387 20.77 -7.82 35.27
CA ASP A 387 19.33 -7.88 35.34
C ASP A 387 18.79 -6.81 34.40
N SER A 388 17.73 -7.09 33.64
CA SER A 388 17.14 -6.11 32.73
C SER A 388 16.62 -4.86 33.46
N LYS A 389 16.53 -4.91 34.79
CA LYS A 389 16.19 -3.81 35.70
C LYS A 389 17.40 -2.95 36.12
N ASN A 390 18.63 -3.38 35.84
CA ASN A 390 19.88 -2.68 36.18
C ASN A 390 20.50 -1.94 34.99
N LEU A 391 19.87 -2.00 33.81
CA LEU A 391 20.24 -1.17 32.66
C LEU A 391 19.83 0.27 32.94
N THR A 392 20.81 1.11 33.27
CA THR A 392 20.60 2.55 33.38
C THR A 392 20.74 3.22 32.01
N PRO A 393 20.18 4.44 31.81
CA PRO A 393 20.42 5.24 30.61
C PRO A 393 21.90 5.36 30.22
N LYS A 394 22.80 5.34 31.21
CA LYS A 394 24.26 5.40 31.02
C LYS A 394 24.81 4.22 30.19
N HIS A 395 24.32 3.01 30.40
CA HIS A 395 24.79 1.84 29.66
C HIS A 395 24.37 1.90 28.18
N PHE A 396 23.17 2.41 27.89
CA PHE A 396 22.73 2.63 26.52
C PHE A 396 23.51 3.76 25.85
N PHE A 397 23.89 4.79 26.61
CA PHE A 397 24.75 5.86 26.15
C PHE A 397 26.16 5.34 25.80
N GLU A 398 26.81 4.58 26.68
CA GLU A 398 28.13 3.97 26.44
C GLU A 398 28.10 3.01 25.24
N PHE A 399 27.02 2.25 25.06
CA PHE A 399 26.81 1.42 23.88
C PHE A 399 26.69 2.26 22.59
N GLY A 400 25.95 3.38 22.66
CA GLY A 400 25.83 4.32 21.55
C GLY A 400 27.16 4.99 21.20
N GLU A 401 27.96 5.34 22.19
CA GLU A 401 29.31 5.91 22.03
C GLU A 401 30.25 4.92 21.33
N ALA A 402 30.23 3.65 21.73
CA ALA A 402 31.01 2.60 21.07
C ALA A 402 30.60 2.40 19.59
N LEU A 403 29.29 2.42 19.30
CA LEU A 403 28.80 2.41 17.92
C LEU A 403 29.27 3.63 17.13
N ALA A 404 29.19 4.84 17.71
CA ALA A 404 29.65 6.07 17.07
C ALA A 404 31.15 6.02 16.73
N ASN A 405 31.99 5.58 17.67
CA ASN A 405 33.43 5.42 17.46
C ASN A 405 33.74 4.44 16.32
N SER A 406 33.00 3.34 16.22
CA SER A 406 33.17 2.39 15.11
C SER A 406 32.85 3.00 13.73
N ILE A 407 31.87 3.90 13.65
CA ILE A 407 31.51 4.60 12.41
C ILE A 407 32.60 5.61 12.03
N ILE A 408 33.14 6.34 13.02
CA ILE A 408 34.21 7.32 12.80
C ILE A 408 35.46 6.62 12.27
N LEU A 409 35.82 5.45 12.81
CA LEU A 409 36.95 4.64 12.33
C LEU A 409 36.74 4.16 10.89
N ALA A 410 35.49 3.83 10.51
CA ALA A 410 35.15 3.42 9.14
C ALA A 410 35.14 4.58 8.12
N LYS A 411 35.27 5.85 8.55
CA LYS A 411 35.13 7.04 7.68
C LYS A 411 36.05 7.02 6.46
N ASN A 412 37.31 6.61 6.62
CA ASN A 412 38.29 6.61 5.53
C ASN A 412 37.94 5.59 4.45
N GLU A 413 37.44 4.42 4.84
CA GLU A 413 36.98 3.37 3.94
C GLU A 413 35.67 3.76 3.23
N LEU A 414 34.76 4.44 3.94
CA LEU A 414 33.54 4.97 3.32
C LEU A 414 33.83 6.09 2.32
N LYS A 415 34.89 6.89 2.55
CA LYS A 415 35.26 8.01 1.67
C LYS A 415 35.71 7.52 0.29
N THR A 416 36.37 6.36 0.18
CA THR A 416 36.76 5.79 -1.12
C THR A 416 35.55 5.36 -1.95
N HIS A 417 34.44 5.01 -1.29
CA HIS A 417 33.17 4.61 -1.93
C HIS A 417 32.10 5.71 -1.92
N LYS A 418 32.48 6.97 -1.63
CA LYS A 418 31.55 8.10 -1.47
C LYS A 418 30.60 8.26 -2.66
N LYS A 419 31.09 8.13 -3.90
CA LYS A 419 30.25 8.26 -5.11
C LYS A 419 29.07 7.27 -5.12
N ILE A 420 29.27 6.05 -4.63
CA ILE A 420 28.22 5.02 -4.62
C ILE A 420 27.22 5.28 -3.48
N LEU A 421 27.68 5.86 -2.35
CA LEU A 421 26.78 6.33 -1.29
C LEU A 421 25.91 7.51 -1.73
N GLU A 422 26.38 8.30 -2.70
CA GLU A 422 25.67 9.47 -3.24
C GLU A 422 24.75 9.14 -4.42
N SER A 423 25.13 8.17 -5.25
CA SER A 423 24.37 7.74 -6.43
C SER A 423 24.55 6.23 -6.70
N PRO A 424 23.91 5.35 -5.91
CA PRO A 424 23.97 3.90 -6.13
C PRO A 424 23.12 3.47 -7.33
N THR A 425 23.41 2.29 -7.89
CA THR A 425 22.60 1.68 -8.98
C THR A 425 21.57 0.66 -8.50
N SER A 426 21.72 0.15 -7.27
CA SER A 426 20.78 -0.77 -6.60
C SER A 426 20.86 -0.66 -5.07
N ILE A 427 19.82 -1.14 -4.37
CA ILE A 427 19.83 -1.20 -2.89
C ILE A 427 20.92 -2.14 -2.37
N GLU A 428 21.20 -3.24 -3.08
CA GLU A 428 22.22 -4.21 -2.72
C GLU A 428 23.62 -3.59 -2.75
N GLU A 429 23.96 -2.87 -3.83
CA GLU A 429 25.23 -2.15 -3.98
C GLU A 429 25.37 -1.08 -2.91
N TYR A 430 24.30 -0.31 -2.68
CA TYR A 430 24.27 0.73 -1.66
C TYR A 430 24.51 0.19 -0.24
N ARG A 431 23.87 -0.93 0.11
CA ARG A 431 23.97 -1.56 1.43
C ARG A 431 25.32 -2.23 1.65
N ALA A 432 25.96 -2.75 0.61
CA ALA A 432 27.23 -3.47 0.72
C ALA A 432 28.38 -2.61 1.27
N ILE A 433 28.28 -1.28 1.15
CA ILE A 433 29.30 -0.32 1.60
C ILE A 433 29.17 0.01 3.09
N PHE A 434 28.04 -0.29 3.71
CA PHE A 434 27.75 0.15 5.07
C PHE A 434 28.67 -0.47 6.12
N PRO A 435 28.97 0.24 7.23
CA PRO A 435 29.71 -0.33 8.35
C PRO A 435 29.05 -1.61 8.86
N LEU A 436 29.80 -2.71 8.83
CA LEU A 436 29.29 -4.04 9.14
C LEU A 436 28.69 -4.11 10.55
N CYS A 437 29.29 -3.41 11.52
CA CYS A 437 28.81 -3.31 12.89
C CYS A 437 27.36 -2.77 12.97
N LEU A 438 27.05 -1.72 12.21
CA LEU A 438 25.71 -1.12 12.16
C LEU A 438 24.72 -2.04 11.47
N VAL A 439 25.09 -2.62 10.33
CA VAL A 439 24.22 -3.53 9.58
C VAL A 439 23.87 -4.74 10.44
N GLN A 440 24.86 -5.37 11.08
CA GLN A 440 24.66 -6.53 11.95
C GLN A 440 23.78 -6.21 13.16
N PHE A 441 23.99 -5.04 13.79
CA PHE A 441 23.18 -4.60 14.91
C PHE A 441 21.70 -4.47 14.54
N TYR A 442 21.40 -3.68 13.49
CA TYR A 442 20.02 -3.43 13.07
C TYR A 442 19.33 -4.66 12.45
N ASP A 443 20.05 -5.45 11.65
CA ASP A 443 19.53 -6.73 11.13
C ASP A 443 19.14 -7.65 12.28
N GLY A 444 20.03 -7.79 13.26
CA GLY A 444 19.79 -8.65 14.40
C GLY A 444 18.61 -8.15 15.25
N LEU A 445 18.56 -6.85 15.55
CA LEU A 445 17.48 -6.24 16.30
C LEU A 445 16.12 -6.48 15.63
N LEU A 446 16.02 -6.12 14.34
CA LEU A 446 14.78 -6.26 13.58
C LEU A 446 14.38 -7.73 13.41
N LYS A 447 15.32 -8.62 13.07
CA LYS A 447 15.05 -10.07 12.96
C LYS A 447 14.48 -10.62 14.26
N THR A 448 15.06 -10.26 15.40
CA THR A 448 14.58 -10.68 16.72
C THR A 448 13.18 -10.17 17.03
N LEU A 449 12.89 -8.90 16.71
CA LEU A 449 11.55 -8.31 16.89
C LEU A 449 10.51 -9.00 16.01
N TYR A 450 10.81 -9.20 14.72
CA TYR A 450 9.89 -9.85 13.78
C TYR A 450 9.68 -11.34 14.12
N GLU A 451 10.71 -12.07 14.52
CA GLU A 451 10.57 -13.47 14.96
C GLU A 451 9.71 -13.58 16.22
N THR A 452 9.85 -12.63 17.15
CA THR A 452 9.05 -12.60 18.39
C THR A 452 7.59 -12.27 18.09
N LYS A 453 7.33 -11.25 17.26
CA LYS A 453 5.98 -10.91 16.78
C LYS A 453 5.35 -12.08 16.02
N LYS A 454 6.12 -12.79 15.18
CA LYS A 454 5.67 -13.99 14.47
C LYS A 454 5.25 -15.10 15.44
N LYS A 455 6.02 -15.36 16.51
CA LYS A 455 5.64 -16.38 17.51
C LYS A 455 4.28 -16.09 18.16
N VAL A 456 3.95 -14.81 18.40
CA VAL A 456 2.64 -14.41 18.92
C VAL A 456 1.54 -14.63 17.88
N ILE A 457 1.75 -14.18 16.65
CA ILE A 457 0.77 -14.32 15.55
C ILE A 457 0.54 -15.80 15.20
N ASP A 458 1.59 -16.62 15.14
CA ASP A 458 1.50 -18.05 14.83
C ASP A 458 0.74 -18.81 15.93
N ARG A 459 0.90 -18.42 17.21
CA ARG A 459 0.05 -18.95 18.29
C ARG A 459 -1.43 -18.61 18.05
N GLN A 460 -1.75 -17.35 17.76
CA GLN A 460 -3.13 -16.91 17.47
C GLN A 460 -3.71 -17.59 16.22
N ARG A 461 -2.92 -17.79 15.17
CA ARG A 461 -3.34 -18.49 13.94
C ARG A 461 -3.53 -20.00 14.14
N LYS A 462 -2.72 -20.62 15.01
CA LYS A 462 -2.89 -22.02 15.42
C LYS A 462 -4.23 -22.23 16.14
N TYR A 463 -4.63 -21.30 17.00
CA TYR A 463 -5.98 -21.31 17.59
C TYR A 463 -7.10 -21.18 16.54
N ARG A 464 -6.84 -20.45 15.45
CA ARG A 464 -7.80 -20.22 14.34
C ARG A 464 -7.66 -21.23 13.17
N LYS A 465 -6.87 -22.30 13.30
CA LYS A 465 -6.58 -23.32 12.25
C LYS A 465 -6.08 -22.75 10.91
N GLN A 466 -5.30 -21.67 10.93
CA GLN A 466 -4.67 -21.07 9.74
C GLN A 466 -3.19 -21.44 9.64
N GLN A 467 -2.66 -21.50 8.41
CA GLN A 467 -1.22 -21.74 8.17
C GLN A 467 -0.34 -20.55 8.60
N SER A 468 0.86 -20.86 9.07
CA SER A 468 1.88 -19.87 9.42
C SER A 468 2.44 -19.23 8.15
N LYS A 469 2.75 -17.92 8.20
CA LYS A 469 3.39 -17.22 7.08
C LYS A 469 4.92 -17.18 7.28
N PRO A 470 5.72 -17.28 6.20
CA PRO A 470 7.16 -17.08 6.29
C PRO A 470 7.48 -15.62 6.68
N LEU A 471 8.67 -15.43 7.26
CA LEU A 471 9.15 -14.12 7.67
C LEU A 471 9.69 -13.39 6.44
N ASN A 472 9.30 -12.13 6.24
CA ASN A 472 9.76 -11.36 5.08
C ASN A 472 11.12 -10.72 5.42
N TYR A 473 12.20 -11.40 5.02
CA TYR A 473 13.58 -10.93 5.23
C TYR A 473 13.91 -9.69 4.39
N GLU A 474 13.33 -9.56 3.20
CA GLU A 474 13.48 -8.39 2.33
C GLU A 474 13.02 -7.11 3.04
N LYS A 475 11.91 -7.19 3.80
CA LYS A 475 11.42 -6.07 4.63
C LYS A 475 12.42 -5.66 5.72
N ILE A 476 13.10 -6.63 6.34
CA ILE A 476 14.12 -6.35 7.36
C ILE A 476 15.31 -5.66 6.71
N THR A 477 15.79 -6.20 5.59
CA THR A 477 16.89 -5.62 4.81
C THR A 477 16.63 -4.16 4.47
N LYS A 478 15.44 -3.84 3.95
CA LYS A 478 15.04 -2.46 3.62
C LYS A 478 15.10 -1.56 4.85
N GLN A 479 14.47 -1.96 5.95
CA GLN A 479 14.47 -1.18 7.19
C GLN A 479 15.87 -0.96 7.78
N THR A 480 16.73 -1.98 7.78
CA THR A 480 18.14 -1.83 8.15
C THR A 480 18.82 -0.81 7.26
N THR A 481 18.66 -0.91 5.93
CA THR A 481 19.27 0.02 4.99
C THR A 481 18.87 1.47 5.29
N PHE A 482 17.60 1.70 5.63
CA PHE A 482 17.12 3.03 6.03
C PHE A 482 17.74 3.54 7.33
N PHE A 483 17.72 2.75 8.41
CA PHE A 483 18.32 3.20 9.67
C PHE A 483 19.80 3.52 9.55
N VAL A 484 20.55 2.68 8.85
CA VAL A 484 21.98 2.91 8.63
C VAL A 484 22.22 4.15 7.78
N SER A 485 21.41 4.36 6.72
CA SER A 485 21.51 5.58 5.90
C SER A 485 21.30 6.86 6.69
N ILE A 486 20.35 6.86 7.62
CA ILE A 486 20.08 8.02 8.49
C ILE A 486 21.30 8.31 9.37
N ILE A 487 21.85 7.28 9.99
CA ILE A 487 23.01 7.42 10.90
C ILE A 487 24.22 7.94 10.14
N LEU A 488 24.49 7.42 8.93
CA LEU A 488 25.58 7.91 8.09
C LEU A 488 25.38 9.38 7.67
N ASN A 489 24.15 9.78 7.36
CA ASN A 489 23.83 11.17 7.03
C ASN A 489 24.04 12.12 8.22
N ILE A 490 23.70 11.68 9.43
CA ILE A 490 23.94 12.44 10.67
C ILE A 490 25.44 12.53 10.98
N ALA A 491 26.16 11.42 10.87
CA ALA A 491 27.58 11.32 11.21
C ALA A 491 28.48 12.11 10.25
N PHE A 492 28.14 12.14 8.95
CA PHE A 492 28.95 12.77 7.91
C PHE A 492 28.22 13.94 7.26
N LYS A 493 28.09 15.05 8.01
CA LYS A 493 27.49 16.28 7.50
C LYS A 493 28.15 16.72 6.18
N GLY A 494 27.32 17.05 5.18
CA GLY A 494 27.77 17.46 3.84
C GLY A 494 28.02 16.32 2.85
N TRP A 495 27.92 15.04 3.26
CA TRP A 495 27.91 13.93 2.32
C TRP A 495 26.52 13.78 1.71
N LYS A 496 26.43 13.55 0.39
CA LYS A 496 25.14 13.49 -0.30
C LYS A 496 24.49 12.11 -0.20
N ILE A 497 24.28 11.58 1.01
CA ILE A 497 23.77 10.21 1.21
C ILE A 497 22.44 10.01 0.48
N TRP A 498 22.38 9.05 -0.44
CA TRP A 498 21.32 8.93 -1.44
C TRP A 498 19.91 8.78 -0.84
N LEU A 499 19.71 7.84 0.08
CA LEU A 499 18.37 7.48 0.57
C LEU A 499 17.68 8.61 1.36
N PRO A 500 18.33 9.23 2.37
CA PRO A 500 17.75 10.36 3.10
C PRO A 500 17.51 11.58 2.22
N GLN A 501 18.43 11.90 1.29
CA GLN A 501 18.25 13.00 0.35
C GLN A 501 17.09 12.78 -0.63
N THR A 502 16.95 11.57 -1.16
CA THR A 502 15.84 11.23 -2.06
C THR A 502 14.50 11.30 -1.34
N MET A 503 14.45 10.82 -0.08
CA MET A 503 13.25 10.94 0.76
C MET A 503 12.89 12.40 1.11
N ALA A 504 13.89 13.23 1.45
CA ALA A 504 13.70 14.66 1.71
C ALA A 504 13.09 15.41 0.51
N SER A 505 13.46 15.02 -0.72
CA SER A 505 12.85 15.59 -1.92
C SER A 505 11.44 15.04 -2.19
N LEU A 506 11.17 13.77 -1.87
CA LEU A 506 9.87 13.12 -2.09
C LEU A 506 8.77 13.61 -1.15
N CYS A 507 9.11 13.90 0.12
CA CYS A 507 8.14 14.36 1.13
C CYS A 507 7.59 15.77 0.87
N ARG A 508 8.08 16.46 -0.17
CA ARG A 508 7.52 17.73 -0.66
C ARG A 508 6.36 17.56 -1.66
N LYS A 509 6.02 16.32 -2.08
CA LYS A 509 4.85 16.09 -2.95
C LYS A 509 3.57 16.30 -2.13
N PRO A 510 2.61 17.12 -2.61
CA PRO A 510 1.44 17.57 -1.82
C PRO A 510 0.48 16.47 -1.35
N LYS A 511 0.70 15.21 -1.72
CA LYS A 511 -0.11 14.05 -1.29
C LYS A 511 0.54 13.19 -0.20
N LEU A 512 1.76 13.48 0.27
CA LEU A 512 2.48 12.66 1.26
C LEU A 512 2.90 13.48 2.50
N LEU A 513 1.96 13.52 3.46
CA LEU A 513 2.12 13.67 4.92
C LEU A 513 3.16 14.70 5.43
N SER A 514 2.66 15.88 5.82
CA SER A 514 3.37 16.88 6.64
C SER A 514 4.05 16.29 7.89
N TYR A 515 3.48 15.24 8.49
CA TYR A 515 4.08 14.52 9.62
C TYR A 515 5.37 13.77 9.26
N LEU A 516 5.46 13.20 8.04
CA LEU A 516 6.69 12.54 7.60
C LEU A 516 7.80 13.58 7.41
N GLN A 517 7.47 14.74 6.84
CA GLN A 517 8.40 15.86 6.73
C GLN A 517 8.87 16.35 8.12
N GLY A 518 7.96 16.53 9.08
CA GLY A 518 8.31 16.91 10.45
C GLY A 518 9.24 15.89 11.14
N ILE A 519 9.04 14.60 10.90
CA ILE A 519 9.95 13.55 11.39
C ILE A 519 11.35 13.71 10.76
N LEU A 520 11.43 13.90 9.44
CA LEU A 520 12.72 14.06 8.73
C LEU A 520 13.49 15.32 9.16
N GLU A 521 12.79 16.41 9.49
CA GLU A 521 13.38 17.63 10.05
C GLU A 521 13.96 17.38 11.45
N ILE A 522 13.20 16.71 12.33
CA ILE A 522 13.64 16.37 13.69
C ILE A 522 14.89 15.48 13.68
N VAL A 523 14.98 14.52 12.75
CA VAL A 523 16.15 13.62 12.65
C VAL A 523 17.31 14.19 11.80
N ASN A 524 17.31 15.50 11.51
CA ASN A 524 18.35 16.19 10.72
C ASN A 524 18.59 15.60 9.32
N ILE A 525 17.57 14.97 8.72
CA ILE A 525 17.63 14.50 7.33
C ILE A 525 17.42 15.68 6.38
N THR A 526 16.55 16.62 6.75
CA THR A 526 16.40 17.94 6.11
C THR A 526 17.02 18.99 7.02
N SER A 527 18.35 19.02 7.10
CA SER A 527 19.11 20.05 7.85
C SER A 527 19.01 21.46 7.24
N HIS A 528 18.23 21.62 6.18
CA HIS A 528 18.18 22.80 5.34
C HIS A 528 16.77 23.36 5.26
N THR A 529 16.65 24.68 5.23
CA THR A 529 15.36 25.36 5.07
C THR A 529 14.69 24.93 3.76
N GLN A 530 13.36 25.00 3.70
CA GLN A 530 12.62 24.78 2.45
C GLN A 530 13.17 25.65 1.30
N ARG A 531 13.72 26.84 1.59
CA ARG A 531 14.36 27.73 0.63
C ARG A 531 15.65 27.14 0.04
N HIS A 532 16.54 26.59 0.87
CA HIS A 532 17.77 25.95 0.39
C HIS A 532 17.46 24.76 -0.52
N GLU A 533 16.49 23.95 -0.12
CA GLU A 533 16.05 22.79 -0.89
C GLU A 533 15.37 23.16 -2.22
N ARG A 534 14.71 24.32 -2.30
CA ARG A 534 14.23 24.93 -3.56
C ARG A 534 15.38 25.40 -4.43
N ASN A 535 16.41 25.99 -3.84
CA ASN A 535 17.59 26.43 -4.59
C ASN A 535 18.33 25.22 -5.17
N LEU A 536 18.48 24.12 -4.42
CA LEU A 536 19.06 22.88 -4.94
C LEU A 536 18.25 22.29 -6.09
N GLU A 537 16.92 22.27 -5.99
CA GLU A 537 16.05 21.82 -7.08
C GLU A 537 16.21 22.71 -8.33
N LYS A 538 16.24 24.04 -8.16
CA LYS A 538 16.50 24.98 -9.26
C LYS A 538 17.88 24.76 -9.89
N ILE A 539 18.93 24.60 -9.09
CA ILE A 539 20.30 24.32 -9.57
C ILE A 539 20.31 23.00 -10.34
N ARG A 540 19.71 21.94 -9.79
CA ARG A 540 19.60 20.64 -10.49
C ARG A 540 18.87 20.79 -11.82
N ALA A 541 17.74 21.48 -11.83
CA ALA A 541 16.94 21.72 -13.02
C ALA A 541 17.67 22.55 -14.09
N LEU A 542 18.48 23.54 -13.68
CA LEU A 542 19.33 24.33 -14.57
C LEU A 542 20.46 23.51 -15.19
N LEU A 543 21.01 22.54 -14.43
CA LEU A 543 22.08 21.65 -14.89
C LEU A 543 21.57 20.49 -15.77
N VAL A 544 20.26 20.24 -15.83
CA VAL A 544 19.71 19.19 -16.71
C VAL A 544 19.79 19.62 -18.16
N ASN A 545 20.42 18.79 -18.99
CA ASN A 545 20.30 18.87 -20.44
C ASN A 545 19.51 17.64 -20.97
N PRO A 546 18.27 17.82 -21.44
CA PRO A 546 17.47 16.71 -21.98
C PRO A 546 18.12 15.97 -23.15
N SER A 547 18.93 16.67 -23.95
CA SER A 547 19.59 16.10 -25.12
C SER A 547 20.61 15.00 -24.77
N ASP A 548 21.14 14.98 -23.54
CA ASP A 548 22.09 13.95 -23.10
C ASP A 548 21.47 12.54 -23.07
N ARG A 549 20.13 12.45 -23.09
CA ARG A 549 19.35 11.20 -23.09
C ARG A 549 19.10 10.66 -24.50
N ILE A 550 19.43 11.42 -25.55
CA ILE A 550 19.20 11.05 -26.95
C ILE A 550 20.24 10.01 -27.36
N CYS A 551 19.77 8.84 -27.80
CA CYS A 551 20.62 7.81 -28.37
C CYS A 551 20.94 8.13 -29.84
N HIS A 552 22.22 8.02 -30.22
CA HIS A 552 22.72 8.29 -31.59
C HIS A 552 23.16 7.01 -32.32
N GLU A 553 22.62 5.85 -31.94
CA GLU A 553 22.89 4.59 -32.61
C GLU A 553 22.35 4.57 -34.05
N LYS A 554 22.86 3.63 -34.88
CA LYS A 554 22.33 3.41 -36.22
C LYS A 554 20.92 2.78 -36.13
N ASN A 555 20.08 3.05 -37.12
CA ASN A 555 18.72 2.53 -37.27
C ASN A 555 17.70 2.96 -36.20
N ILE A 556 17.91 4.11 -35.56
CA ILE A 556 16.92 4.75 -34.70
C ILE A 556 15.99 5.63 -35.52
N TRP A 557 14.68 5.43 -35.37
CA TRP A 557 13.67 6.39 -35.83
C TRP A 557 13.31 7.37 -34.71
N ASN A 558 13.61 8.64 -34.93
CA ASN A 558 13.27 9.76 -34.06
C ASN A 558 11.88 10.32 -34.42
N LEU A 559 10.90 10.13 -33.54
CA LEU A 559 9.56 10.68 -33.66
C LEU A 559 9.32 11.72 -32.56
N GLY A 560 9.25 12.99 -32.94
CA GLY A 560 8.81 14.04 -32.03
C GLY A 560 7.30 13.97 -31.80
N VAL A 561 6.84 14.29 -30.60
CA VAL A 561 5.41 14.45 -30.30
C VAL A 561 5.19 15.70 -29.46
N ILE A 562 4.19 16.50 -29.81
CA ILE A 562 3.94 17.82 -29.21
C ILE A 562 2.48 17.94 -28.76
N ASP A 563 2.29 18.52 -27.58
CA ASP A 563 0.96 18.98 -27.12
C ASP A 563 1.08 20.19 -26.20
N ASN A 564 -0.04 20.85 -25.96
CA ASN A 564 -0.17 21.92 -24.99
C ASN A 564 -0.25 21.35 -23.56
N ILE A 565 0.45 21.98 -22.63
CA ILE A 565 0.32 21.67 -21.20
C ILE A 565 -0.12 22.93 -20.44
N ASP A 566 -1.23 22.78 -19.71
CA ASP A 566 -1.82 23.83 -18.87
C ASP A 566 -1.89 23.40 -17.40
N PHE A 567 -1.50 24.28 -16.50
CA PHE A 567 -1.78 24.14 -15.07
C PHE A 567 -2.83 25.20 -14.70
N LYS A 568 -4.01 24.73 -14.29
CA LYS A 568 -5.05 25.58 -13.71
C LYS A 568 -4.98 25.43 -12.20
N GLU A 569 -5.00 26.55 -11.48
CA GLU A 569 -5.21 26.58 -10.03
C GLU A 569 -6.60 26.01 -9.68
N ALA A 570 -6.69 24.69 -9.57
CA ALA A 570 -7.80 24.03 -8.91
C ALA A 570 -7.34 23.62 -7.51
N THR A 571 -7.69 24.46 -6.53
CA THR A 571 -7.70 24.23 -5.08
C THR A 571 -6.39 23.77 -4.43
N PHE A 572 -5.57 24.74 -4.02
CA PHE A 572 -4.76 24.62 -2.81
C PHE A 572 -5.17 25.71 -1.82
N SER A 573 -5.80 25.30 -0.72
CA SER A 573 -5.94 26.09 0.49
C SER A 573 -4.57 26.19 1.14
N TYR A 574 -3.92 27.36 1.06
CA TYR A 574 -3.03 27.97 2.07
C TYR A 574 -2.35 29.18 1.40
N GLY A 575 -3.01 30.33 1.49
CA GLY A 575 -2.53 31.63 1.03
C GLY A 575 -3.63 32.67 1.24
N ASN A 576 -3.30 33.81 1.84
CA ASN A 576 -4.24 34.89 2.12
C ASN A 576 -4.99 35.31 0.85
N ILE A 577 -6.30 35.50 0.99
CA ILE A 577 -7.28 35.57 -0.11
C ILE A 577 -7.21 36.92 -0.86
N PHE A 578 -6.35 37.84 -0.46
CA PHE A 578 -6.37 39.23 -0.94
C PHE A 578 -5.33 39.59 -2.01
N ASP A 579 -4.31 38.75 -2.30
CA ASP A 579 -3.23 39.10 -3.26
C ASP A 579 -2.97 38.09 -4.40
N VAL A 580 -3.85 37.11 -4.63
CA VAL A 580 -3.58 36.10 -5.67
C VAL A 580 -4.26 36.47 -6.99
N THR A 581 -3.55 37.19 -7.84
CA THR A 581 -3.82 37.18 -9.29
C THR A 581 -3.73 35.74 -9.79
N ARG A 582 -4.88 35.17 -10.20
CA ARG A 582 -5.02 33.80 -10.71
C ARG A 582 -4.09 33.56 -11.91
N GLY A 583 -2.93 32.96 -11.68
CA GLY A 583 -1.95 32.63 -12.72
C GLY A 583 -2.27 31.28 -13.35
N ASN A 584 -2.74 31.26 -14.59
CA ASN A 584 -2.70 30.03 -15.41
C ASN A 584 -1.35 29.99 -16.12
N SER A 585 -0.50 29.01 -15.78
CA SER A 585 0.75 28.78 -16.52
C SER A 585 0.51 27.83 -17.69
N HIS A 586 0.96 28.23 -18.87
CA HIS A 586 0.84 27.47 -20.11
C HIS A 586 2.22 27.27 -20.74
N ALA A 587 2.45 26.11 -21.37
CA ALA A 587 3.65 25.83 -22.16
C ALA A 587 3.35 24.77 -23.24
N THR A 588 4.26 24.59 -24.18
CA THR A 588 4.22 23.47 -25.12
C THR A 588 5.12 22.35 -24.61
N LEU A 589 4.53 21.18 -24.33
CA LEU A 589 5.28 19.99 -23.97
C LEU A 589 5.79 19.31 -25.25
N ARG A 590 7.08 19.02 -25.28
CA ARG A 590 7.76 18.34 -26.40
C ARG A 590 8.35 17.03 -25.88
N MET A 591 8.06 15.93 -26.56
CA MET A 591 8.65 14.61 -26.29
C MET A 591 9.30 14.04 -27.54
N LEU A 592 10.24 13.12 -27.35
CA LEU A 592 10.87 12.33 -28.39
C LEU A 592 10.70 10.85 -28.06
N PHE A 593 10.16 10.09 -29.02
CA PHE A 593 10.16 8.64 -29.02
C PHE A 593 11.24 8.15 -29.97
N GLN A 594 12.20 7.38 -29.46
CA GLN A 594 13.23 6.74 -30.27
C GLN A 594 12.93 5.25 -30.42
N PHE A 595 12.59 4.83 -31.63
CA PHE A 595 12.31 3.43 -31.95
C PHE A 595 13.55 2.77 -32.55
N GLN A 596 13.96 1.63 -31.98
CA GLN A 596 14.98 0.79 -32.59
C GLN A 596 14.36 -0.03 -33.72
N LEU A 597 14.74 0.25 -34.97
CA LEU A 597 14.26 -0.51 -36.13
C LEU A 597 15.14 -1.75 -36.35
N SER A 598 14.52 -2.91 -36.53
CA SER A 598 15.19 -4.22 -36.67
C SER A 598 15.96 -4.37 -37.98
N ASP A 599 15.50 -3.71 -39.04
CA ASP A 599 16.07 -3.78 -40.39
C ASP A 599 16.59 -2.39 -40.81
N GLU A 600 17.67 -2.34 -41.60
CA GLU A 600 18.00 -1.11 -42.33
C GLU A 600 16.79 -0.74 -43.19
N LEU A 601 16.31 0.50 -43.05
CA LEU A 601 15.24 1.03 -43.89
C LEU A 601 15.59 0.71 -45.35
N PRO A 602 14.72 0.03 -46.11
CA PRO A 602 15.01 -0.31 -47.49
C PRO A 602 15.46 0.96 -48.23
N ASN A 603 16.52 0.87 -49.03
CA ASN A 603 16.87 1.92 -50.00
C ASN A 603 15.75 1.98 -51.05
N ILE A 604 14.65 2.64 -50.70
CA ILE A 604 13.57 2.92 -51.63
C ILE A 604 14.13 4.03 -52.52
N ILE A 605 14.48 3.66 -53.75
CA ILE A 605 14.77 4.62 -54.81
C ILE A 605 13.56 5.54 -54.88
N GLU A 606 13.77 6.85 -54.72
CA GLU A 606 12.76 7.88 -55.02
C GLU A 606 12.43 7.79 -56.53
N THR A 607 11.65 6.79 -56.93
CA THR A 607 11.02 6.80 -58.24
C THR A 607 9.95 7.86 -58.17
N GLY A 608 10.28 9.05 -58.67
CA GLY A 608 9.42 10.22 -58.78
C GLY A 608 8.20 10.04 -59.72
N GLU A 609 7.54 8.88 -59.68
CA GLU A 609 6.19 8.75 -60.21
C GLU A 609 5.23 9.20 -59.11
N ILE A 610 4.91 10.49 -59.12
CA ILE A 610 3.74 11.01 -58.42
C ILE A 610 2.55 10.20 -58.93
N ILE A 611 1.97 9.34 -58.11
CA ILE A 611 0.81 8.53 -58.48
C ILE A 611 -0.42 9.46 -58.49
N GLN A 612 -0.53 10.30 -59.53
CA GLN A 612 -1.57 11.33 -59.67
C GLN A 612 -3.01 10.77 -59.80
N ASN A 613 -3.18 9.43 -59.88
CA ASN A 613 -4.46 8.79 -60.19
C ASN A 613 -4.98 7.81 -59.11
N GLN A 614 -4.43 7.78 -57.90
CA GLN A 614 -5.03 6.95 -56.84
C GLN A 614 -6.20 7.65 -56.15
N LYS A 615 -7.29 6.89 -55.97
CA LYS A 615 -8.45 7.32 -55.17
C LYS A 615 -8.05 7.34 -53.68
N ILE A 616 -7.59 8.49 -53.20
CA ILE A 616 -7.08 8.67 -51.81
C ILE A 616 -8.19 8.50 -50.77
N PHE A 617 -9.41 8.93 -51.10
CA PHE A 617 -10.54 8.99 -50.16
C PHE A 617 -11.64 7.98 -50.48
N GLY A 618 -12.29 7.51 -49.43
CA GLY A 618 -13.45 6.62 -49.52
C GLY A 618 -13.09 5.14 -49.42
N SER A 619 -14.11 4.29 -49.59
CA SER A 619 -13.98 2.84 -49.45
C SER A 619 -12.94 2.29 -50.42
N ASN A 620 -12.04 1.47 -49.89
CA ASN A 620 -10.96 0.79 -50.60
C ASN A 620 -11.06 -0.74 -50.41
N PRO A 621 -10.35 -1.56 -51.20
CA PRO A 621 -10.42 -3.02 -51.12
C PRO A 621 -10.15 -3.57 -49.72
N PHE A 622 -9.17 -3.00 -49.00
CA PHE A 622 -8.82 -3.42 -47.64
C PHE A 622 -9.95 -3.15 -46.64
N SER A 623 -10.55 -1.96 -46.69
CA SER A 623 -11.67 -1.58 -45.82
C SER A 623 -12.92 -2.42 -46.10
N LEU A 624 -13.17 -2.81 -47.35
CA LEU A 624 -14.28 -3.69 -47.72
C LEU A 624 -14.04 -5.13 -47.24
N GLN A 625 -12.81 -5.64 -47.41
CA GLN A 625 -12.42 -6.94 -46.86
C GLN A 625 -12.54 -6.95 -45.32
N THR A 626 -12.16 -5.88 -44.65
CA THR A 626 -12.31 -5.71 -43.20
C THR A 626 -13.78 -5.79 -42.78
N LEU A 627 -14.69 -5.11 -43.48
CA LEU A 627 -16.12 -5.20 -43.21
C LEU A 627 -16.68 -6.60 -43.49
N ASN A 628 -16.17 -7.30 -44.51
CA ASN A 628 -16.54 -8.70 -44.78
C ASN A 628 -16.09 -9.63 -43.63
N ILE A 629 -14.91 -9.40 -43.06
CA ILE A 629 -14.44 -10.10 -41.86
C ILE A 629 -15.37 -9.80 -40.67
N PHE A 630 -15.75 -8.55 -40.45
CA PHE A 630 -16.68 -8.21 -39.37
C PHE A 630 -18.02 -8.93 -39.54
N ASN A 631 -18.60 -8.90 -40.74
CA ASN A 631 -19.83 -9.62 -41.06
C ASN A 631 -19.70 -11.14 -40.90
N SER A 632 -18.58 -11.75 -41.31
CA SER A 632 -18.36 -13.18 -41.16
C SER A 632 -18.28 -13.59 -39.68
N VAL A 633 -17.70 -12.74 -38.82
CA VAL A 633 -17.68 -12.94 -37.37
C VAL A 633 -19.09 -12.94 -36.78
N PHE A 634 -19.94 -11.98 -37.14
CA PHE A 634 -21.34 -11.98 -36.69
C PHE A 634 -22.08 -13.26 -37.12
N LYS A 635 -21.96 -13.65 -38.39
CA LYS A 635 -22.57 -14.89 -38.91
C LYS A 635 -22.08 -16.14 -38.17
N LYS A 636 -20.76 -16.24 -37.97
CA LYS A 636 -20.12 -17.36 -37.26
C LYS A 636 -20.60 -17.47 -35.82
N LEU A 637 -20.72 -16.35 -35.11
CA LEU A 637 -21.18 -16.32 -33.71
C LEU A 637 -22.67 -16.62 -33.57
N LEU A 638 -23.50 -16.11 -34.48
CA LEU A 638 -24.95 -16.35 -34.47
C LEU A 638 -25.32 -17.81 -34.71
N LYS A 639 -24.49 -18.60 -35.42
CA LYS A 639 -24.73 -20.04 -35.71
C LYS A 639 -26.18 -20.32 -36.09
N TYR A 640 -26.74 -19.54 -37.01
CA TYR A 640 -28.16 -19.60 -37.35
C TYR A 640 -28.53 -20.97 -37.92
N ASP A 641 -29.42 -21.69 -37.24
CA ASP A 641 -29.99 -22.95 -37.71
C ASP A 641 -31.20 -22.66 -38.59
N LYS A 642 -31.03 -22.87 -39.90
CA LYS A 642 -32.05 -22.65 -40.92
C LYS A 642 -33.26 -23.57 -40.77
N ASN A 643 -33.12 -24.71 -40.09
CA ASN A 643 -34.21 -25.68 -39.94
C ASN A 643 -35.16 -25.30 -38.80
N ASN A 644 -34.63 -24.76 -37.70
CA ASN A 644 -35.39 -24.46 -36.48
C ASN A 644 -35.60 -22.95 -36.22
N LEU A 645 -35.08 -22.07 -37.09
CA LEU A 645 -35.06 -20.61 -36.89
C LEU A 645 -34.39 -20.17 -35.57
N MET A 646 -33.51 -21.01 -35.02
CA MET A 646 -32.78 -20.75 -33.78
C MET A 646 -31.40 -20.14 -34.06
N TYR A 647 -30.91 -19.32 -33.15
CA TYR A 647 -29.58 -18.72 -33.19
C TYR A 647 -28.96 -18.68 -31.79
N CYS A 648 -27.63 -18.66 -31.73
CA CYS A 648 -26.89 -18.45 -30.51
C CYS A 648 -27.02 -16.99 -30.08
N SER A 649 -27.57 -16.76 -28.89
CA SER A 649 -27.59 -15.44 -28.22
C SER A 649 -26.61 -15.35 -27.05
N ASP A 650 -25.81 -16.39 -26.83
CA ASP A 650 -24.89 -16.50 -25.70
C ASP A 650 -23.52 -15.83 -25.97
N PHE A 651 -23.52 -14.64 -26.57
CA PHE A 651 -22.30 -13.85 -26.77
C PHE A 651 -22.56 -12.35 -26.58
N ASP A 652 -21.49 -11.60 -26.34
CA ASP A 652 -21.47 -10.15 -26.14
C ASP A 652 -20.45 -9.45 -27.07
N GLU A 653 -20.24 -8.15 -26.85
CA GLU A 653 -19.30 -7.34 -27.64
C GLU A 653 -17.83 -7.75 -27.46
N ASN A 654 -17.47 -8.33 -26.30
CA ASN A 654 -16.11 -8.81 -26.05
C ASN A 654 -15.85 -10.08 -26.86
N ASN A 655 -16.83 -10.99 -26.95
CA ASN A 655 -16.70 -12.17 -27.80
C ASN A 655 -16.54 -11.82 -29.29
N ILE A 656 -17.27 -10.81 -29.79
CA ILE A 656 -17.10 -10.31 -31.16
C ILE A 656 -15.69 -9.75 -31.35
N ARG A 657 -15.23 -8.92 -30.41
CA ARG A 657 -13.87 -8.36 -30.43
C ARG A 657 -12.84 -9.48 -30.52
N ASP A 658 -12.91 -10.48 -29.65
CA ASP A 658 -11.95 -11.58 -29.62
C ASP A 658 -11.94 -12.37 -30.95
N GLN A 659 -13.10 -12.63 -31.54
CA GLN A 659 -13.17 -13.32 -32.86
C GLN A 659 -12.66 -12.46 -34.01
N ILE A 660 -12.89 -11.14 -33.98
CA ILE A 660 -12.31 -10.22 -34.98
C ILE A 660 -10.78 -10.28 -34.89
N MET A 661 -10.23 -10.27 -33.69
CA MET A 661 -8.78 -10.24 -33.50
C MET A 661 -8.06 -11.49 -34.02
N LEU A 662 -8.74 -12.64 -34.14
CA LEU A 662 -8.15 -13.84 -34.76
C LEU A 662 -7.83 -13.68 -36.25
N HIS A 663 -8.35 -12.64 -36.91
CA HIS A 663 -8.14 -12.40 -38.34
C HIS A 663 -7.00 -11.42 -38.64
N PHE A 664 -6.37 -10.83 -37.61
CA PHE A 664 -5.32 -9.84 -37.78
C PHE A 664 -4.11 -10.19 -36.93
N GLU A 665 -2.94 -10.18 -37.55
CA GLU A 665 -1.67 -10.33 -36.84
C GLU A 665 -1.27 -9.00 -36.19
N VAL A 666 -0.71 -9.08 -34.98
CA VAL A 666 -0.22 -7.89 -34.26
C VAL A 666 1.01 -7.36 -34.99
N GLY A 667 0.93 -6.12 -35.49
CA GLY A 667 1.92 -5.60 -36.46
C GLY A 667 3.26 -5.18 -35.86
N CYS A 668 3.33 -4.96 -34.54
CA CYS A 668 4.53 -4.41 -33.90
C CYS A 668 5.03 -5.32 -32.77
N ASN A 669 6.24 -5.86 -32.88
CA ASN A 669 6.88 -6.63 -31.82
C ASN A 669 8.27 -6.05 -31.45
N PHE A 670 8.34 -4.73 -31.35
CA PHE A 670 9.57 -4.02 -30.98
C PHE A 670 9.64 -3.84 -29.46
N SER A 671 10.86 -3.67 -28.94
CA SER A 671 11.06 -3.19 -27.58
C SER A 671 10.40 -1.80 -27.40
N PRO A 672 9.95 -1.45 -26.19
CA PRO A 672 9.44 -0.11 -25.90
C PRO A 672 10.42 0.97 -26.36
N PRO A 673 9.96 2.08 -26.95
CA PRO A 673 10.85 3.15 -27.40
C PRO A 673 11.53 3.83 -26.21
N ASN A 674 12.73 4.37 -26.42
CA ASN A 674 13.32 5.31 -25.47
C ASN A 674 12.48 6.61 -25.49
N VAL A 675 12.03 7.05 -24.32
CA VAL A 675 11.12 8.20 -24.15
C VAL A 675 11.87 9.35 -23.50
N ILE A 676 11.89 10.51 -24.15
CA ILE A 676 12.62 11.67 -23.67
C ILE A 676 11.68 12.88 -23.65
N ILE A 677 11.58 13.56 -22.51
CA ILE A 677 10.93 14.87 -22.39
C ILE A 677 11.98 15.93 -22.72
N LEU A 678 11.76 16.69 -23.80
CA LEU A 678 12.63 17.76 -24.25
C LEU A 678 12.25 19.09 -23.59
N ASP A 679 13.02 20.14 -23.88
CA ASP A 679 12.72 21.47 -23.35
C ASP A 679 11.33 21.95 -23.75
N ALA A 680 10.58 22.49 -22.79
CA ALA A 680 9.27 23.01 -23.10
C ALA A 680 9.36 24.29 -23.94
N GLY A 681 8.50 24.37 -24.96
CA GLY A 681 8.37 25.54 -25.81
C GLY A 681 7.34 26.54 -25.28
N ASP A 682 7.24 27.65 -25.99
CA ASP A 682 6.21 28.67 -25.72
C ASP A 682 4.80 28.12 -25.98
N PRO A 683 3.77 28.61 -25.26
CA PRO A 683 2.39 28.16 -25.47
C PRO A 683 1.99 28.20 -26.95
N PRO A 684 1.27 27.17 -27.47
CA PRO A 684 0.91 27.10 -28.88
C PRO A 684 -0.30 28.01 -29.17
N SER A 685 -0.18 29.29 -28.81
CA SER A 685 -1.23 30.31 -28.93
C SER A 685 -1.40 30.80 -30.37
N ASN A 686 -0.31 30.85 -31.12
CA ASN A 686 -0.25 31.31 -32.50
C ASN A 686 0.70 30.44 -33.35
N ASP A 687 0.69 30.66 -34.66
CA ASP A 687 1.47 29.87 -35.61
C ASP A 687 2.98 30.05 -35.39
N SER A 688 3.45 31.26 -35.08
CA SER A 688 4.87 31.53 -34.81
C SER A 688 5.40 30.75 -33.61
N ALA A 689 4.62 30.67 -32.52
CA ALA A 689 4.99 29.89 -31.34
C ALA A 689 5.10 28.39 -31.66
N VAL A 690 4.19 27.87 -32.49
CA VAL A 690 4.27 26.49 -32.98
C VAL A 690 5.52 26.30 -33.85
N HIS A 691 5.83 27.24 -34.75
CA HIS A 691 6.99 27.16 -35.64
C HIS A 691 8.31 27.13 -34.86
N GLU A 692 8.45 27.99 -33.84
CA GLU A 692 9.62 27.96 -32.95
C GLU A 692 9.74 26.64 -32.19
N CYS A 693 8.63 26.10 -31.66
CA CYS A 693 8.63 24.78 -31.02
C CYS A 693 9.07 23.65 -31.97
N LEU A 694 8.66 23.70 -33.24
CA LEU A 694 9.08 22.75 -34.27
C LEU A 694 10.58 22.90 -34.57
N LYS A 695 11.10 24.13 -34.63
CA LYS A 695 12.52 24.43 -34.85
C LYS A 695 13.40 23.91 -33.72
N MET A 696 12.94 23.96 -32.47
CA MET A 696 13.71 23.45 -31.33
C MET A 696 14.06 21.96 -31.48
N TYR A 697 13.19 21.13 -32.08
CA TYR A 697 13.53 19.72 -32.36
C TYR A 697 14.76 19.56 -33.26
N LEU A 698 14.91 20.43 -34.27
CA LEU A 698 16.05 20.38 -35.18
C LEU A 698 17.36 20.72 -34.45
N ASN A 699 17.31 21.68 -33.53
CA ASN A 699 18.48 22.11 -32.76
C ASN A 699 18.94 21.04 -31.76
N GLU A 700 18.01 20.36 -31.10
CA GLU A 700 18.31 19.42 -30.00
C GLU A 700 18.72 18.02 -30.46
N ILE A 701 18.24 17.57 -31.63
CA ILE A 701 18.47 16.19 -32.13
C ILE A 701 19.73 16.09 -32.99
N ASN A 702 20.27 17.23 -33.47
CA ASN A 702 21.47 17.32 -34.29
C ASN A 702 21.45 16.36 -35.49
N LEU A 703 20.42 16.49 -36.34
CA LEU A 703 20.21 15.64 -37.50
C LEU A 703 21.37 15.81 -38.52
N GLU A 704 21.92 14.70 -38.99
CA GLU A 704 22.84 14.69 -40.15
C GLU A 704 22.19 15.40 -41.35
N ASN A 705 23.00 16.03 -42.21
CA ASN A 705 22.57 17.00 -43.24
C ASN A 705 21.44 16.53 -44.20
N ASN A 706 21.12 15.24 -44.27
CA ASN A 706 20.11 14.65 -45.16
C ASN A 706 18.91 13.98 -44.44
N LYS A 707 18.77 14.10 -43.12
CA LYS A 707 17.66 13.47 -42.37
C LYS A 707 16.61 14.50 -41.96
N TYR A 708 15.33 14.19 -42.23
CA TYR A 708 14.17 14.93 -41.73
C TYR A 708 13.58 14.25 -40.49
N ILE A 709 12.86 15.02 -39.67
CA ILE A 709 12.17 14.52 -38.47
C ILE A 709 10.66 14.48 -38.67
N HIS A 710 10.04 13.43 -38.12
CA HIS A 710 8.59 13.32 -38.04
C HIS A 710 8.10 13.86 -36.71
N ILE A 711 7.04 14.67 -36.74
CA ILE A 711 6.44 15.24 -35.53
C ILE A 711 4.95 14.97 -35.51
N ALA A 712 4.48 14.21 -34.52
CA ALA A 712 3.07 13.94 -34.28
C ALA A 712 2.44 15.00 -33.36
N ALA A 713 1.24 15.49 -33.68
CA ALA A 713 0.55 16.47 -32.86
C ALA A 713 -0.96 16.42 -33.04
N ASP A 714 -1.71 16.97 -32.09
CA ASP A 714 -3.17 17.15 -32.19
C ASP A 714 -3.57 17.98 -33.43
N GLU A 715 -4.85 17.99 -33.80
CA GLU A 715 -5.30 18.68 -35.03
C GLU A 715 -4.93 20.16 -35.03
N ALA A 716 -5.03 20.83 -33.88
CA ALA A 716 -4.81 22.27 -33.78
C ALA A 716 -3.35 22.64 -34.04
N ILE A 717 -2.40 21.91 -33.44
CA ILE A 717 -0.97 22.10 -33.64
C ILE A 717 -0.56 21.58 -35.03
N TYR A 718 -1.06 20.40 -35.44
CA TYR A 718 -0.82 19.82 -36.76
C TYR A 718 -1.14 20.81 -37.88
N ARG A 719 -2.36 21.36 -37.88
CA ARG A 719 -2.83 22.30 -38.90
C ARG A 719 -1.97 23.56 -38.99
N ARG A 720 -1.47 24.08 -37.85
CA ARG A 720 -0.56 25.23 -37.82
C ARG A 720 0.84 24.86 -38.30
N GLY A 721 1.31 23.66 -37.95
CA GLY A 721 2.59 23.10 -38.38
C GLY A 721 2.70 22.86 -39.89
N ILE A 722 1.60 22.53 -40.57
CA ILE A 722 1.59 22.36 -42.05
C ILE A 722 2.18 23.58 -42.75
N SER A 723 1.87 24.79 -42.29
CA SER A 723 2.37 26.03 -42.90
C SER A 723 3.89 26.18 -42.80
N TYR A 724 4.50 25.65 -41.74
CA TYR A 724 5.94 25.60 -41.55
C TYR A 724 6.58 24.54 -42.44
N CYS A 725 6.00 23.34 -42.51
CA CYS A 725 6.49 22.25 -43.35
C CYS A 725 6.49 22.60 -44.85
N LYS A 726 5.56 23.44 -45.32
CA LYS A 726 5.57 23.96 -46.69
C LYS A 726 6.82 24.80 -47.01
N LYS A 727 7.47 25.37 -45.99
CA LYS A 727 8.68 26.21 -46.12
C LYS A 727 9.96 25.48 -45.70
N ASN A 728 9.84 24.35 -44.99
CA ASN A 728 10.96 23.63 -44.40
C ASN A 728 10.81 22.11 -44.61
N GLU A 729 11.65 21.57 -45.47
CA GLU A 729 11.64 20.16 -45.86
C GLU A 729 12.21 19.23 -44.76
N LYS A 730 12.87 19.77 -43.73
CA LYS A 730 13.46 18.97 -42.63
C LYS A 730 12.45 18.49 -41.59
N ILE A 731 11.21 18.98 -41.62
CA ILE A 731 10.15 18.57 -40.67
C ILE A 731 8.93 18.07 -41.44
N LYS A 732 8.45 16.88 -41.08
CA LYS A 732 7.19 16.32 -41.59
C LYS A 732 6.21 16.09 -40.44
N MET A 733 4.99 16.60 -40.58
CA MET A 733 3.95 16.45 -39.55
C MET A 733 3.16 15.15 -39.72
N ILE A 734 2.82 14.51 -38.61
CA ILE A 734 1.90 13.37 -38.51
C ILE A 734 0.69 13.82 -37.68
N LEU A 735 -0.52 13.55 -38.18
CA LEU A 735 -1.75 13.91 -37.46
C LEU A 735 -1.96 12.97 -36.26
N GLY A 736 -2.29 13.53 -35.10
CA GLY A 736 -2.63 12.78 -33.89
C GLY A 736 -3.85 11.90 -34.07
N GLN A 737 -3.69 10.60 -33.87
CA GLN A 737 -4.68 9.60 -34.26
C GLN A 737 -5.71 9.35 -33.16
N TRP A 738 -5.37 9.60 -31.89
CA TRP A 738 -6.32 9.47 -30.79
C TRP A 738 -7.40 10.56 -30.82
N HIS A 739 -6.98 11.82 -30.99
CA HIS A 739 -7.93 12.92 -31.18
C HIS A 739 -8.72 12.76 -32.49
N THR A 740 -8.09 12.28 -33.56
CA THR A 740 -8.79 11.97 -34.81
C THR A 740 -9.87 10.90 -34.58
N ASN A 741 -9.57 9.82 -33.84
CA ASN A 741 -10.54 8.79 -33.47
C ASN A 741 -11.73 9.35 -32.66
N LYS A 742 -11.45 10.26 -31.71
CA LYS A 742 -12.48 10.97 -30.94
C LYS A 742 -13.39 11.81 -31.86
N ASP A 743 -12.82 12.48 -32.86
CA ASP A 743 -13.61 13.26 -33.82
C ASP A 743 -14.37 12.40 -34.84
N MET A 744 -13.89 11.19 -35.17
CA MET A 744 -14.68 10.20 -35.93
C MET A 744 -15.96 9.82 -35.17
N MET A 745 -15.86 9.57 -33.87
CA MET A 745 -17.04 9.30 -33.02
C MET A 745 -18.00 10.49 -33.00
N SER A 746 -17.45 11.71 -32.87
CA SER A 746 -18.25 12.93 -32.92
C SER A 746 -18.95 13.12 -34.27
N ALA A 747 -18.31 12.74 -35.38
CA ALA A 747 -18.91 12.74 -36.71
C ALA A 747 -20.06 11.73 -36.82
N LEU A 748 -19.88 10.48 -36.34
CA LEU A 748 -20.94 9.46 -36.29
C LEU A 748 -22.16 9.95 -35.49
N ILE A 749 -21.92 10.50 -34.28
CA ILE A 749 -23.00 11.02 -33.43
C ILE A 749 -23.71 12.17 -34.15
N THR A 750 -22.98 13.08 -34.78
CA THR A 750 -23.57 14.21 -35.51
C THR A 750 -24.44 13.73 -36.67
N ILE A 751 -23.93 12.80 -37.47
CA ILE A 751 -24.60 12.25 -38.64
C ILE A 751 -25.88 11.49 -38.26
N PHE A 752 -25.83 10.64 -37.23
CA PHE A 752 -26.97 9.80 -36.85
C PHE A 752 -27.85 10.41 -35.75
N SER A 753 -27.55 11.63 -35.31
CA SER A 753 -28.28 12.33 -34.24
C SER A 753 -29.79 12.41 -34.48
N GLY A 754 -30.22 12.71 -35.71
CA GLY A 754 -31.62 12.80 -36.10
C GLY A 754 -32.27 11.49 -36.57
N TYR A 755 -31.54 10.37 -36.51
CA TYR A 755 -31.99 9.06 -37.04
C TYR A 755 -32.22 8.01 -35.94
N GLY A 756 -31.97 8.35 -34.67
CA GLY A 756 -32.30 7.50 -33.52
C GLY A 756 -31.12 7.04 -32.66
N ILE A 757 -29.89 7.50 -32.91
CA ILE A 757 -28.71 7.05 -32.14
C ILE A 757 -28.85 7.31 -30.63
N PHE A 758 -29.49 8.40 -30.22
CA PHE A 758 -29.73 8.72 -28.81
C PHE A 758 -30.78 7.82 -28.17
N ASN A 759 -31.81 7.41 -28.91
CA ASN A 759 -32.81 6.45 -28.42
C ASN A 759 -32.16 5.08 -28.18
N MET A 760 -31.31 4.64 -29.11
CA MET A 760 -30.54 3.40 -28.96
C MET A 760 -29.59 3.45 -27.76
N ALA A 761 -28.87 4.56 -27.59
CA ALA A 761 -28.03 4.78 -26.41
C ALA A 761 -28.86 4.73 -25.11
N GLY A 762 -30.07 5.29 -25.12
CA GLY A 762 -31.01 5.23 -23.99
C GLY A 762 -31.43 3.80 -23.65
N ILE A 763 -31.75 2.97 -24.64
CA ILE A 763 -32.09 1.54 -24.47
C ILE A 763 -30.91 0.77 -23.86
N LEU A 764 -29.69 1.08 -24.29
CA LEU A 764 -28.44 0.53 -23.73
C LEU A 764 -28.11 1.04 -22.32
N GLY A 765 -28.96 1.89 -21.73
CA GLY A 765 -28.85 2.35 -20.35
C GLY A 765 -28.01 3.63 -20.15
N VAL A 766 -27.73 4.39 -21.22
CA VAL A 766 -27.01 5.66 -21.10
C VAL A 766 -27.90 6.72 -20.44
N ARG A 767 -27.51 7.15 -19.24
CA ARG A 767 -28.27 8.15 -18.45
C ARG A 767 -28.02 9.60 -18.90
N PHE A 768 -26.79 9.92 -19.34
CA PHE A 768 -26.35 11.28 -19.67
C PHE A 768 -26.14 11.42 -21.18
N LEU A 769 -27.23 11.48 -21.94
CA LEU A 769 -27.19 11.58 -23.40
C LEU A 769 -26.55 12.91 -23.87
N ASP A 770 -26.70 13.98 -23.10
CA ASP A 770 -26.06 15.28 -23.37
C ASP A 770 -24.53 15.20 -23.28
N LYS A 771 -24.00 14.38 -22.36
CA LYS A 771 -22.55 14.11 -22.24
C LYS A 771 -22.05 13.21 -23.37
N LEU A 772 -22.87 12.24 -23.81
CA LEU A 772 -22.60 11.43 -25.00
C LEU A 772 -22.53 12.30 -26.25
N GLU A 773 -23.52 13.20 -26.44
CA GLU A 773 -23.55 14.16 -27.56
C GLU A 773 -22.26 14.99 -27.64
N LYS A 774 -21.76 15.44 -26.49
CA LYS A 774 -20.53 16.24 -26.38
C LYS A 774 -19.24 15.41 -26.44
N GLY A 775 -19.32 14.09 -26.34
CA GLY A 775 -18.13 13.21 -26.27
C GLY A 775 -17.20 13.53 -25.09
N VAL A 776 -17.78 13.88 -23.93
CA VAL A 776 -17.02 14.37 -22.75
C VAL A 776 -16.02 13.32 -22.25
N ASP A 777 -16.47 12.07 -22.15
CA ASP A 777 -15.63 10.93 -21.78
C ASP A 777 -15.42 10.05 -23.01
N PHE A 778 -14.19 9.99 -23.50
CA PHE A 778 -13.84 9.21 -24.70
C PHE A 778 -14.14 7.72 -24.52
N ARG A 779 -13.76 7.12 -23.39
CA ARG A 779 -13.91 5.68 -23.14
C ARG A 779 -15.38 5.28 -23.05
N ALA A 780 -16.19 6.07 -22.35
CA ALA A 780 -17.62 5.84 -22.24
C ALA A 780 -18.31 6.03 -23.59
N THR A 781 -18.00 7.10 -24.32
CA THR A 781 -18.58 7.38 -25.65
C THR A 781 -18.22 6.27 -26.64
N SER A 782 -16.97 5.82 -26.64
CA SER A 782 -16.47 4.74 -27.51
C SER A 782 -17.20 3.44 -27.20
N LYS A 783 -17.36 3.11 -25.91
CA LYS A 783 -18.08 1.91 -25.50
C LYS A 783 -19.56 1.95 -25.90
N VAL A 784 -20.24 3.10 -25.80
CA VAL A 784 -21.63 3.23 -26.24
C VAL A 784 -21.76 2.99 -27.75
N LEU A 785 -20.91 3.61 -28.57
CA LEU A 785 -20.95 3.42 -30.03
C LEU A 785 -20.62 1.98 -30.44
N GLU A 786 -19.70 1.32 -29.74
CA GLU A 786 -19.41 -0.10 -29.90
C GLU A 786 -20.63 -0.97 -29.61
N LEU A 787 -21.34 -0.72 -28.51
CA LEU A 787 -22.55 -1.47 -28.17
C LEU A 787 -23.66 -1.27 -29.21
N ILE A 788 -23.86 -0.04 -29.69
CA ILE A 788 -24.82 0.23 -30.78
C ILE A 788 -24.38 -0.50 -32.06
N TRP A 789 -23.10 -0.44 -32.41
CA TRP A 789 -22.57 -1.15 -33.59
C TRP A 789 -22.77 -2.66 -33.50
N THR A 790 -22.54 -3.24 -32.33
CA THR A 790 -22.82 -4.65 -32.04
C THR A 790 -24.30 -4.98 -32.20
N SER A 791 -25.22 -4.24 -31.56
CA SER A 791 -26.66 -4.49 -31.66
C SER A 791 -27.18 -4.34 -33.10
N VAL A 792 -26.70 -3.33 -33.83
CA VAL A 792 -27.06 -3.13 -35.25
C VAL A 792 -26.53 -4.27 -36.12
N GLY A 793 -25.27 -4.71 -35.91
CA GLY A 793 -24.69 -5.85 -36.62
C GLY A 793 -25.45 -7.15 -36.39
N ILE A 794 -25.87 -7.42 -35.14
CA ILE A 794 -26.73 -8.56 -34.81
C ILE A 794 -28.08 -8.44 -35.51
N GLY A 795 -28.75 -7.29 -35.39
CA GLY A 795 -30.09 -7.09 -35.95
C GLY A 795 -30.13 -7.23 -37.48
N ILE A 796 -29.14 -6.68 -38.19
CA ILE A 796 -29.03 -6.80 -39.66
C ILE A 796 -28.80 -8.26 -40.05
N ASN A 797 -27.86 -8.97 -39.42
CA ASN A 797 -27.57 -10.37 -39.76
C ASN A 797 -28.75 -11.30 -39.44
N LEU A 798 -29.46 -11.09 -38.33
CA LEU A 798 -30.69 -11.84 -38.02
C LEU A 798 -31.78 -11.62 -39.07
N TYR A 799 -31.99 -10.36 -39.49
CA TYR A 799 -32.98 -10.03 -40.51
C TYR A 799 -32.63 -10.68 -41.87
N ILE A 800 -31.36 -10.67 -42.26
CA ILE A 800 -30.85 -11.31 -43.49
C ILE A 800 -31.15 -12.82 -43.48
N GLU A 801 -30.77 -13.51 -42.39
CA GLU A 801 -30.94 -14.96 -42.29
C GLU A 801 -32.42 -15.36 -42.21
N LYS A 802 -33.25 -14.61 -41.47
CA LYS A 802 -34.69 -14.87 -41.33
C LYS A 802 -35.46 -14.68 -42.64
N ASN A 803 -35.11 -13.67 -43.44
CA ASN A 803 -35.78 -13.37 -44.71
C ASN A 803 -35.19 -14.08 -45.93
N LYS A 804 -34.08 -14.82 -45.78
CA LYS A 804 -33.37 -15.54 -46.87
C LYS A 804 -33.01 -14.63 -48.05
N GLN A 805 -32.67 -13.38 -47.79
CA GLN A 805 -32.31 -12.39 -48.81
C GLN A 805 -30.82 -12.08 -48.78
N THR A 806 -30.27 -11.59 -49.89
CA THR A 806 -28.91 -11.04 -49.87
C THR A 806 -28.92 -9.64 -49.26
N LEU A 807 -27.75 -9.18 -48.79
CA LEU A 807 -27.59 -7.82 -48.26
C LEU A 807 -28.00 -6.76 -49.31
N ASP A 808 -27.63 -6.97 -50.58
CA ASP A 808 -27.95 -6.04 -51.68
C ASP A 808 -29.45 -5.96 -51.96
N ASP A 809 -30.19 -7.08 -51.84
CA ASP A 809 -31.64 -7.11 -52.03
C ASP A 809 -32.36 -6.32 -50.93
N ILE A 810 -31.87 -6.42 -49.70
CA ILE A 810 -32.48 -5.78 -48.52
C ILE A 810 -32.27 -4.27 -48.55
N LEU A 811 -31.06 -3.81 -48.92
CA LEU A 811 -30.72 -2.39 -48.98
C LEU A 811 -31.54 -1.62 -50.03
N LYS A 812 -32.04 -2.31 -51.07
CA LYS A 812 -32.93 -1.71 -52.08
C LYS A 812 -34.38 -1.57 -51.62
N LYS A 813 -34.85 -2.48 -50.76
CA LYS A 813 -36.26 -2.55 -50.34
C LYS A 813 -36.57 -1.71 -49.09
N ASN A 814 -35.72 -1.78 -48.07
CA ASN A 814 -36.02 -1.19 -46.77
C ASN A 814 -35.09 0.00 -46.48
N LYS A 815 -35.65 1.22 -46.56
CA LYS A 815 -34.91 2.47 -46.30
C LYS A 815 -34.31 2.52 -44.88
N ILE A 816 -35.03 2.02 -43.86
CA ILE A 816 -34.53 2.01 -42.48
C ILE A 816 -33.33 1.06 -42.33
N ILE A 817 -33.39 -0.13 -42.92
CA ILE A 817 -32.24 -1.05 -42.89
C ILE A 817 -31.05 -0.42 -43.60
N LYS A 818 -31.26 0.28 -44.72
CA LYS A 818 -30.19 0.99 -45.41
C LYS A 818 -29.55 2.08 -44.54
N ILE A 819 -30.32 2.86 -43.77
CA ILE A 819 -29.78 3.84 -42.81
C ILE A 819 -28.86 3.17 -41.78
N TRP A 820 -29.33 2.09 -41.15
CA TRP A 820 -28.56 1.42 -40.10
C TRP A 820 -27.44 0.54 -40.64
N TYR A 821 -27.52 0.10 -41.90
CA TYR A 821 -26.39 -0.48 -42.60
C TYR A 821 -25.29 0.55 -42.87
N LEU A 822 -25.64 1.78 -43.27
CA LEU A 822 -24.66 2.87 -43.38
C LEU A 822 -24.01 3.16 -42.02
N TYR A 823 -24.79 3.14 -40.92
CA TYR A 823 -24.22 3.23 -39.58
C TYR A 823 -23.24 2.08 -39.32
N PHE A 824 -23.65 0.84 -39.58
CA PHE A 824 -22.81 -0.34 -39.38
C PHE A 824 -21.50 -0.27 -40.19
N GLN A 825 -21.57 0.19 -41.44
CA GLN A 825 -20.43 0.39 -42.33
C GLN A 825 -19.49 1.49 -41.82
N TRP A 826 -20.03 2.69 -41.56
CA TRP A 826 -19.24 3.85 -41.16
C TRP A 826 -18.67 3.73 -39.75
N ALA A 827 -19.46 3.22 -38.81
CA ALA A 827 -18.95 2.87 -37.48
C ALA A 827 -17.99 1.66 -37.54
N GLY A 828 -18.14 0.77 -38.53
CA GLY A 828 -17.17 -0.28 -38.83
C GLY A 828 -15.80 0.28 -39.23
N TYR A 829 -15.74 1.29 -40.09
CA TYR A 829 -14.48 1.97 -40.43
C TYR A 829 -13.84 2.63 -39.20
N TRP A 830 -14.63 3.32 -38.36
CA TRP A 830 -14.14 3.85 -37.09
C TRP A 830 -13.60 2.75 -36.16
N ARG A 831 -14.32 1.62 -36.07
CA ARG A 831 -13.95 0.49 -35.21
C ARG A 831 -12.66 -0.17 -35.69
N ALA A 832 -12.52 -0.37 -36.99
CA ALA A 832 -11.31 -0.87 -37.62
C ALA A 832 -10.12 0.08 -37.37
N HIS A 833 -10.30 1.38 -37.59
CA HIS A 833 -9.28 2.38 -37.29
C HIS A 833 -8.81 2.31 -35.82
N TRP A 834 -9.75 2.16 -34.88
CA TRP A 834 -9.44 2.00 -33.46
C TRP A 834 -8.67 0.70 -33.14
N PHE A 835 -9.06 -0.42 -33.75
CA PHE A 835 -8.34 -1.68 -33.62
C PHE A 835 -6.94 -1.59 -34.23
N GLY A 836 -6.77 -0.88 -35.35
CA GLY A 836 -5.47 -0.59 -35.93
C GLY A 836 -4.53 0.09 -34.94
N ILE A 837 -5.00 1.11 -34.22
CA ILE A 837 -4.20 1.79 -33.17
C ILE A 837 -3.87 0.82 -32.03
N ARG A 838 -4.87 0.13 -31.48
CA ARG A 838 -4.72 -0.64 -30.23
C ARG A 838 -3.88 -1.91 -30.36
N TRP A 839 -3.69 -2.42 -31.58
CA TRP A 839 -2.86 -3.59 -31.88
C TRP A 839 -1.67 -3.27 -32.79
N GLY A 840 -1.41 -1.99 -33.06
CA GLY A 840 -0.27 -1.59 -33.90
C GLY A 840 -0.36 -2.13 -35.33
N ILE A 841 -1.53 -2.09 -35.96
CA ILE A 841 -1.74 -2.55 -37.34
C ILE A 841 -1.96 -1.33 -38.24
N PHE A 842 -0.91 -0.91 -38.92
CA PHE A 842 -0.92 0.29 -39.77
C PHE A 842 -1.99 0.26 -40.85
N ASN A 843 -2.04 -0.80 -41.67
CA ASN A 843 -2.99 -0.88 -42.77
C ASN A 843 -4.44 -0.81 -42.28
N LEU A 844 -4.75 -1.47 -41.15
CA LEU A 844 -6.07 -1.42 -40.53
C LEU A 844 -6.40 -0.01 -40.01
N GLN A 845 -5.42 0.70 -39.46
CA GLN A 845 -5.56 2.09 -39.03
C GLN A 845 -5.76 3.04 -40.22
N HIS A 846 -4.84 3.02 -41.19
CA HIS A 846 -4.72 3.97 -42.29
C HIS A 846 -5.81 3.79 -43.35
N GLU A 847 -6.03 2.57 -43.84
CA GLU A 847 -7.04 2.31 -44.87
C GLU A 847 -8.47 2.51 -44.34
N SER A 848 -8.69 2.29 -43.04
CA SER A 848 -9.98 2.60 -42.41
C SER A 848 -10.20 4.09 -42.21
N LEU A 849 -9.14 4.88 -41.95
CA LEU A 849 -9.23 6.33 -41.92
C LEU A 849 -9.56 6.89 -43.31
N LYS A 850 -8.94 6.37 -44.38
CA LYS A 850 -9.29 6.71 -45.78
C LYS A 850 -10.77 6.47 -46.05
N ALA A 851 -11.27 5.30 -45.66
CA ALA A 851 -12.67 4.93 -45.83
C ALA A 851 -13.65 5.78 -45.01
N PHE A 852 -13.27 6.19 -43.80
CA PHE A 852 -14.11 7.03 -42.93
C PHE A 852 -14.05 8.52 -43.31
N SER A 853 -12.93 9.01 -43.84
CA SER A 853 -12.64 10.43 -44.02
C SER A 853 -13.75 11.26 -44.69
N PRO A 854 -14.53 10.76 -45.68
CA PRO A 854 -15.62 11.53 -46.30
C PRO A 854 -16.69 12.05 -45.32
N LEU A 855 -16.79 11.45 -44.14
CA LEU A 855 -17.78 11.81 -43.12
C LEU A 855 -17.44 13.09 -42.35
N PHE A 856 -16.16 13.47 -42.27
CA PHE A 856 -15.74 14.71 -41.59
C PHE A 856 -16.39 15.98 -42.20
N PRO A 857 -16.24 16.25 -43.52
CA PRO A 857 -16.83 17.46 -44.10
C PRO A 857 -18.36 17.47 -44.03
N VAL A 858 -19.01 16.31 -44.19
CA VAL A 858 -20.48 16.14 -44.10
C VAL A 858 -21.01 16.48 -42.70
N ALA A 859 -20.29 16.05 -41.66
CA ALA A 859 -20.61 16.35 -40.26
C ALA A 859 -20.26 17.81 -39.86
N GLY A 860 -19.66 18.60 -40.77
CA GLY A 860 -19.20 19.96 -40.50
C GLY A 860 -17.89 20.02 -39.72
N LYS A 861 -17.10 18.94 -39.71
CA LYS A 861 -15.77 18.87 -39.09
C LYS A 861 -14.69 19.36 -40.07
N SER A 862 -14.85 20.60 -40.54
CA SER A 862 -14.02 21.17 -41.62
C SER A 862 -12.50 21.19 -41.32
N ASN A 863 -12.12 21.44 -40.07
CA ASN A 863 -10.72 21.40 -39.63
C ASN A 863 -10.12 19.99 -39.79
N TYR A 864 -10.79 18.97 -39.26
CA TYR A 864 -10.39 17.57 -39.43
C TYR A 864 -10.45 17.12 -40.89
N ALA A 865 -11.45 17.54 -41.67
CA ALA A 865 -11.50 17.24 -43.10
C ALA A 865 -10.23 17.73 -43.80
N ARG A 866 -9.82 18.98 -43.52
CA ARG A 866 -8.58 19.56 -44.05
C ARG A 866 -7.34 18.81 -43.57
N SER A 867 -7.19 18.62 -42.26
CA SER A 867 -6.01 17.98 -41.66
C SER A 867 -5.86 16.52 -42.07
N VAL A 868 -6.96 15.76 -42.18
CA VAL A 868 -6.96 14.38 -42.69
C VAL A 868 -6.63 14.33 -44.18
N SER A 869 -7.11 15.28 -45.00
CA SER A 869 -6.71 15.37 -46.42
C SER A 869 -5.20 15.54 -46.57
N TYR A 870 -4.58 16.45 -45.81
CA TYR A 870 -3.12 16.63 -45.80
C TYR A 870 -2.41 15.37 -45.32
N HIS A 871 -2.83 14.79 -44.20
CA HIS A 871 -2.20 13.62 -43.62
C HIS A 871 -2.21 12.41 -44.56
N LEU A 872 -3.37 12.09 -45.13
CA LEU A 872 -3.51 10.97 -46.07
C LEU A 872 -2.71 11.22 -47.35
N TYR A 873 -2.77 12.43 -47.92
CA TYR A 873 -1.99 12.76 -49.10
C TYR A 873 -0.48 12.62 -48.85
N HIS A 874 0.03 13.10 -47.72
CA HIS A 874 1.46 13.03 -47.41
C HIS A 874 1.95 11.58 -47.22
N ILE A 875 1.18 10.72 -46.54
CA ILE A 875 1.57 9.31 -46.36
C ILE A 875 1.54 8.54 -47.69
N GLU A 876 0.54 8.78 -48.54
CA GLU A 876 0.44 8.10 -49.84
C GLU A 876 1.55 8.51 -50.80
N ASN A 877 2.10 9.72 -50.65
CA ASN A 877 3.20 10.23 -51.48
C ASN A 877 4.58 10.14 -50.80
N ASP A 878 4.70 9.44 -49.65
CA ASP A 878 5.96 9.23 -48.94
C ASP A 878 6.14 7.73 -48.62
N PRO A 879 6.70 6.93 -49.56
CA PRO A 879 6.90 5.50 -49.39
C PRO A 879 7.77 5.15 -48.17
N GLN A 880 8.73 6.00 -47.84
CA GLN A 880 9.62 5.81 -46.69
C GLN A 880 8.84 5.97 -45.38
N LEU A 881 8.05 7.04 -45.24
CA LEU A 881 7.16 7.22 -44.10
C LEU A 881 6.14 6.08 -44.00
N ARG A 882 5.56 5.64 -45.13
CA ARG A 882 4.63 4.50 -45.14
C ARG A 882 5.29 3.23 -44.62
N THR A 883 6.54 2.98 -44.99
CA THR A 883 7.31 1.81 -44.50
C THR A 883 7.57 1.91 -43.00
N ILE A 884 8.01 3.07 -42.53
CA ILE A 884 8.23 3.32 -41.08
C ILE A 884 6.93 3.15 -40.30
N LEU A 885 5.82 3.70 -40.79
CA LEU A 885 4.52 3.58 -40.14
C LEU A 885 3.95 2.17 -40.22
N ASN A 886 4.37 1.31 -41.15
CA ASN A 886 4.03 -0.12 -41.12
C ASN A 886 4.76 -0.84 -39.99
N MET A 887 6.02 -0.45 -39.70
CA MET A 887 6.80 -1.02 -38.60
C MET A 887 6.32 -0.50 -37.24
N ALA A 888 6.20 0.81 -37.07
CA ALA A 888 5.93 1.44 -35.78
C ALA A 888 4.70 2.38 -35.78
N PRO A 889 3.49 1.96 -36.24
CA PRO A 889 2.27 2.78 -36.32
C PRO A 889 1.76 3.33 -34.98
N SER A 890 2.14 2.73 -33.87
CA SER A 890 1.64 3.05 -32.53
C SER A 890 2.69 2.72 -31.47
N VAL A 891 2.49 3.25 -30.26
CA VAL A 891 3.45 3.20 -29.16
C VAL A 891 3.05 2.12 -28.16
N ASN A 892 3.98 1.26 -27.77
CA ASN A 892 3.80 0.37 -26.62
C ASN A 892 4.76 0.75 -25.48
N LEU A 893 4.20 1.24 -24.37
CA LEU A 893 4.92 1.64 -23.16
C LEU A 893 4.38 0.96 -21.89
N THR A 894 3.46 -0.01 -22.02
CA THR A 894 2.79 -0.63 -20.87
C THR A 894 3.04 -2.13 -20.82
N SER A 895 2.27 -2.91 -21.59
CA SER A 895 2.35 -4.36 -21.66
C SER A 895 2.21 -4.82 -23.10
N HIS A 896 2.73 -6.02 -23.38
CA HIS A 896 2.65 -6.61 -24.70
C HIS A 896 1.19 -6.68 -25.19
N GLY A 897 0.91 -6.18 -26.40
CA GLY A 897 -0.45 -6.10 -26.97
C GLY A 897 -1.29 -4.87 -26.57
N HIS A 898 -0.73 -3.89 -25.85
CA HIS A 898 -1.44 -2.65 -25.48
C HIS A 898 -0.80 -1.41 -26.11
N PHE A 899 -1.25 -1.07 -27.32
CA PHE A 899 -0.73 0.07 -28.07
C PHE A 899 -1.56 1.35 -27.86
N LEU A 900 -0.87 2.49 -27.89
CA LEU A 900 -1.41 3.84 -27.82
C LEU A 900 -1.08 4.59 -29.11
N ALA A 901 -1.95 5.51 -29.54
CA ALA A 901 -1.55 6.48 -30.56
C ALA A 901 -0.44 7.40 -30.02
N TYR A 902 0.35 8.03 -30.89
CA TYR A 902 1.44 8.91 -30.45
C TYR A 902 0.97 10.06 -29.54
N ASP A 903 -0.12 10.73 -29.91
CA ASP A 903 -0.71 11.83 -29.14
C ASP A 903 -1.36 11.33 -27.82
N GLU A 904 -1.90 10.11 -27.81
CA GLU A 904 -2.37 9.47 -26.56
C GLU A 904 -1.22 9.11 -25.61
N ALA A 905 -0.12 8.59 -26.17
CA ALA A 905 1.07 8.25 -25.41
C ALA A 905 1.68 9.50 -24.77
N LEU A 906 1.74 10.62 -25.50
CA LEU A 906 2.19 11.90 -24.93
C LEU A 906 1.22 12.44 -23.88
N GLU A 907 -0.10 12.35 -24.08
CA GLU A 907 -1.05 12.78 -23.05
C GLU A 907 -0.89 11.96 -21.75
N MET A 908 -0.62 10.65 -21.87
CA MET A 908 -0.51 9.76 -20.71
C MET A 908 0.87 9.78 -20.04
N PHE A 909 1.94 9.72 -20.82
CA PHE A 909 3.33 9.62 -20.34
C PHE A 909 4.10 10.93 -20.41
N GLY A 910 3.51 11.97 -20.99
CA GLY A 910 4.02 13.34 -20.99
C GLY A 910 3.17 14.23 -20.09
N VAL A 911 1.99 14.64 -20.56
CA VAL A 911 1.15 15.65 -19.88
C VAL A 911 0.76 15.20 -18.48
N LYS A 912 0.14 14.02 -18.34
CA LYS A 912 -0.23 13.48 -17.01
C LYS A 912 0.98 13.18 -16.15
N PHE A 913 2.05 12.65 -16.75
CA PHE A 913 3.30 12.38 -16.04
C PHE A 913 3.88 13.65 -15.43
N VAL A 914 3.99 14.72 -16.21
CA VAL A 914 4.45 16.03 -15.74
C VAL A 914 3.52 16.58 -14.68
N LYS A 915 2.20 16.62 -14.94
CA LYS A 915 1.21 17.11 -13.96
C LYS A 915 1.24 16.36 -12.63
N GLN A 916 1.58 15.08 -12.63
CA GLN A 916 1.67 14.26 -11.40
C GLN A 916 2.99 14.43 -10.65
N ASN A 917 4.06 14.81 -11.34
CA ASN A 917 5.40 14.87 -10.76
C ASN A 917 5.88 16.31 -10.46
N VAL A 918 5.23 17.32 -11.03
CA VAL A 918 5.41 18.73 -10.65
C VAL A 918 4.80 19.00 -9.27
N THR A 919 5.63 19.49 -8.34
CA THR A 919 5.34 19.60 -6.90
C THR A 919 4.41 20.76 -6.52
N ARG A 920 4.45 21.87 -7.28
CA ARG A 920 3.61 23.08 -7.09
C ARG A 920 3.29 23.68 -8.46
N ILE A 921 2.10 24.27 -8.58
CA ILE A 921 1.72 25.08 -9.75
C ILE A 921 2.81 26.15 -9.96
N PRO A 922 3.47 26.15 -11.13
CA PRO A 922 4.49 27.16 -11.43
C PRO A 922 3.89 28.56 -11.39
N ALA A 923 4.59 29.50 -10.77
CA ALA A 923 4.16 30.89 -10.65
C ALA A 923 4.21 31.61 -12.01
N ASP A 924 5.13 31.21 -12.88
CA ASP A 924 5.28 31.75 -14.23
C ASP A 924 5.64 30.68 -15.27
N LYS A 925 5.73 31.12 -16.53
CA LYS A 925 6.01 30.28 -17.69
C LYS A 925 7.43 29.70 -17.69
N GLU A 926 8.43 30.44 -17.19
CA GLU A 926 9.82 29.98 -17.19
C GLU A 926 10.07 28.96 -16.08
N GLU A 927 9.43 29.13 -14.92
CA GLU A 927 9.40 28.12 -13.86
C GLU A 927 8.71 26.83 -14.35
N LEU A 928 7.63 26.95 -15.14
CA LEU A 928 6.96 25.79 -15.74
C LEU A 928 7.90 25.03 -16.69
N LYS A 929 8.59 25.73 -17.59
CA LYS A 929 9.53 25.10 -18.52
C LYS A 929 10.68 24.40 -17.79
N LEU A 930 11.25 25.07 -16.78
CA LEU A 930 12.34 24.53 -15.97
C LEU A 930 11.92 23.28 -15.19
N LYS A 931 10.69 23.25 -14.67
CA LYS A 931 10.14 22.04 -14.04
C LYS A 931 9.89 20.92 -15.03
N ILE A 932 9.34 21.21 -16.23
CA ILE A 932 9.15 20.20 -17.29
C ILE A 932 10.50 19.53 -17.61
N ARG A 933 11.54 20.34 -17.85
CA ARG A 933 12.91 19.88 -18.13
C ARG A 933 13.43 18.93 -17.05
N ALA A 934 13.26 19.27 -15.78
CA ALA A 934 13.79 18.48 -14.66
C ALA A 934 12.92 17.26 -14.29
N THR A 935 11.67 17.21 -14.74
CA THR A 935 10.68 16.24 -14.23
C THR A 935 11.12 14.79 -14.43
N GLN A 936 11.69 14.46 -15.60
CA GLN A 936 12.09 13.10 -15.90
C GLN A 936 13.26 12.64 -15.02
N LEU A 937 14.27 13.50 -14.83
CA LEU A 937 15.40 13.23 -13.93
C LEU A 937 14.96 13.07 -12.47
N GLU A 938 14.09 13.97 -11.99
CA GLU A 938 13.57 13.87 -10.62
C GLU A 938 12.72 12.60 -10.43
N LYS A 939 11.95 12.18 -11.44
CA LYS A 939 11.21 10.91 -11.39
C LYS A 939 12.15 9.71 -11.34
N GLU A 940 13.14 9.61 -12.21
CA GLU A 940 14.13 8.52 -12.22
C GLU A 940 14.87 8.41 -10.89
N ARG A 941 15.28 9.56 -10.30
CA ARG A 941 15.91 9.57 -8.97
C ARG A 941 14.99 8.97 -7.90
N THR A 942 13.68 9.16 -8.04
CA THR A 942 12.69 8.62 -7.11
C THR A 942 12.22 7.20 -7.44
N ASP A 943 12.35 6.76 -8.69
CA ASP A 943 11.89 5.44 -9.13
C ASP A 943 12.75 4.32 -8.57
N MET A 944 14.07 4.51 -8.44
CA MET A 944 14.91 3.55 -7.72
C MET A 944 14.42 3.36 -6.27
N LEU A 945 13.96 4.45 -5.62
CA LEU A 945 13.38 4.37 -4.28
C LEU A 945 12.00 3.70 -4.29
N ILE A 946 11.13 3.97 -5.27
CA ILE A 946 9.77 3.43 -5.29
C ILE A 946 9.77 1.94 -5.71
N CYS A 947 10.49 1.59 -6.78
CA CYS A 947 10.57 0.23 -7.32
C CYS A 947 11.25 -0.72 -6.35
N ASP A 948 12.46 -0.38 -5.88
CA ASP A 948 13.23 -1.30 -5.05
C ASP A 948 12.76 -1.29 -3.59
N TYR A 949 12.24 -0.17 -3.08
CA TYR A 949 11.87 -0.05 -1.66
C TYR A 949 10.40 -0.39 -1.38
N ILE A 950 9.46 -0.02 -2.25
CA ILE A 950 8.01 -0.14 -2.00
C ILE A 950 7.39 -1.39 -2.65
N ASN A 951 8.04 -2.02 -3.64
CA ASN A 951 7.49 -3.14 -4.44
C ASN A 951 6.08 -2.85 -5.01
N ASP A 952 5.83 -1.61 -5.39
CA ASP A 952 4.53 -1.20 -5.94
C ASP A 952 4.56 -1.33 -7.47
N PHE A 953 4.45 -2.57 -7.96
CA PHE A 953 4.02 -2.77 -9.35
C PHE A 953 2.56 -2.33 -9.41
N VAL A 954 2.31 -1.17 -10.02
CA VAL A 954 0.97 -0.63 -10.26
C VAL A 954 0.16 -1.64 -11.06
N GLN A 955 -0.52 -2.55 -10.37
CA GLN A 955 -1.46 -3.49 -10.95
C GLN A 955 -2.72 -2.72 -11.32
N SER A 956 -2.92 -2.59 -12.63
CA SER A 956 -4.11 -2.01 -13.23
C SER A 956 -5.37 -2.62 -12.62
N SER A 957 -6.25 -1.75 -12.13
CA SER A 957 -7.57 -2.02 -11.59
C SER A 957 -8.34 -3.14 -12.30
N GLN A 958 -8.85 -4.10 -11.53
CA GLN A 958 -9.69 -5.20 -12.02
C GLN A 958 -10.97 -4.70 -12.74
N PRO A 959 -11.42 -5.42 -13.79
CA PRO A 959 -12.66 -5.13 -14.47
C PRO A 959 -13.88 -5.42 -13.58
N ARG A 960 -14.78 -4.44 -13.45
CA ARG A 960 -16.06 -4.58 -12.73
C ARG A 960 -17.09 -5.33 -13.58
N HIS A 961 -17.86 -6.17 -12.88
CA HIS A 961 -19.10 -6.89 -13.23
C HIS A 961 -19.67 -6.72 -14.66
N ILE A 962 -19.68 -7.83 -15.42
CA ILE A 962 -19.97 -7.92 -16.87
C ILE A 962 -21.45 -8.25 -17.18
N GLN A 963 -22.20 -8.80 -16.22
CA GLN A 963 -23.48 -9.48 -16.50
C GLN A 963 -24.62 -8.57 -17.01
N SER A 964 -24.67 -7.27 -16.67
CA SER A 964 -25.85 -6.43 -16.97
C SER A 964 -25.91 -5.86 -18.40
N ARG A 965 -24.87 -6.01 -19.22
CA ARG A 965 -24.75 -5.32 -20.53
C ARG A 965 -25.18 -6.16 -21.71
N LYS A 966 -24.94 -7.48 -21.65
CA LYS A 966 -25.34 -8.43 -22.69
C LYS A 966 -26.85 -8.42 -22.95
N GLU A 967 -27.65 -8.42 -21.89
CA GLU A 967 -29.12 -8.37 -21.99
C GLU A 967 -29.60 -7.14 -22.79
N LYS A 968 -29.01 -5.97 -22.52
CA LYS A 968 -29.36 -4.72 -23.22
C LYS A 968 -28.95 -4.70 -24.68
N ILE A 969 -27.83 -5.34 -25.05
CA ILE A 969 -27.40 -5.47 -26.45
C ILE A 969 -28.44 -6.26 -27.25
N TRP A 970 -28.89 -7.39 -26.70
CA TRP A 970 -29.86 -8.27 -27.33
C TRP A 970 -31.27 -7.67 -27.35
N GLU A 971 -31.68 -6.98 -26.28
CA GLU A 971 -32.92 -6.19 -26.26
C GLU A 971 -32.96 -5.19 -27.42
N LEU A 972 -31.89 -4.40 -27.60
CA LEU A 972 -31.80 -3.45 -28.71
C LEU A 972 -31.79 -4.16 -30.08
N ALA A 973 -31.09 -5.28 -30.20
CA ALA A 973 -31.03 -6.05 -31.45
C ALA A 973 -32.41 -6.60 -31.86
N HIS A 974 -33.21 -7.11 -30.90
CA HIS A 974 -34.57 -7.58 -31.17
C HIS A 974 -35.50 -6.43 -31.55
N LEU A 975 -35.45 -5.31 -30.82
CA LEU A 975 -36.23 -4.11 -31.16
C LEU A 975 -35.91 -3.58 -32.57
N LEU A 976 -34.66 -3.72 -33.02
CA LEU A 976 -34.24 -3.39 -34.37
C LEU A 976 -34.83 -4.35 -35.41
N VAL A 977 -34.78 -5.66 -35.16
CA VAL A 977 -35.40 -6.66 -36.05
C VAL A 977 -36.91 -6.42 -36.17
N ASP A 978 -37.59 -6.16 -35.05
CA ASP A 978 -39.02 -5.83 -35.04
C ASP A 978 -39.31 -4.56 -35.86
N ALA A 979 -38.47 -3.53 -35.72
CA ALA A 979 -38.60 -2.31 -36.51
C ALA A 979 -38.36 -2.54 -38.01
N PHE A 980 -37.44 -3.45 -38.37
CA PHE A 980 -37.13 -3.81 -39.75
C PHE A 980 -38.26 -4.61 -40.42
N GLU A 981 -39.03 -5.38 -39.64
CA GLU A 981 -40.17 -6.17 -40.10
C GLU A 981 -41.50 -5.42 -40.07
N SER A 982 -41.55 -4.27 -39.38
CA SER A 982 -42.75 -3.44 -39.30
C SER A 982 -43.24 -2.98 -40.68
N ALA A 983 -44.56 -2.98 -40.87
CA ALA A 983 -45.19 -2.42 -42.06
C ALA A 983 -45.01 -0.90 -42.16
N ASN A 984 -44.87 -0.20 -41.02
CA ASN A 984 -44.50 1.21 -40.96
C ASN A 984 -43.30 1.42 -40.01
N PRO A 985 -42.07 1.18 -40.48
CA PRO A 985 -40.86 1.27 -39.67
C PRO A 985 -40.63 2.64 -39.04
N PHE A 986 -41.11 3.73 -39.67
CA PHE A 986 -40.89 5.11 -39.22
C PHE A 986 -41.66 5.47 -37.94
N GLU A 987 -42.74 4.74 -37.64
CA GLU A 987 -43.55 4.94 -36.44
C GLU A 987 -43.14 4.04 -35.27
N HIS A 988 -42.11 3.21 -35.45
CA HIS A 988 -41.65 2.30 -34.40
C HIS A 988 -41.14 3.09 -33.18
N PRO A 989 -41.42 2.67 -31.93
CA PRO A 989 -41.02 3.42 -30.72
C PRO A 989 -39.53 3.75 -30.61
N ILE A 990 -38.67 2.90 -31.18
CA ILE A 990 -37.21 3.14 -31.21
C ILE A 990 -36.81 4.40 -32.00
N PHE A 991 -37.67 4.84 -32.92
CA PHE A 991 -37.46 5.99 -33.80
C PHE A 991 -38.32 7.20 -33.44
N GLU A 992 -38.92 7.21 -32.23
CA GLU A 992 -39.68 8.36 -31.75
C GLU A 992 -38.78 9.62 -31.70
N PHE A 993 -39.34 10.77 -32.10
CA PHE A 993 -38.65 12.07 -32.13
C PHE A 993 -37.42 12.17 -33.05
N CYS A 994 -37.33 11.29 -34.06
CA CYS A 994 -36.26 11.32 -35.06
C CYS A 994 -36.63 12.21 -36.25
N SER A 995 -36.30 13.50 -36.18
CA SER A 995 -36.72 14.50 -37.18
C SER A 995 -36.15 14.27 -38.58
N ASN A 996 -35.05 13.52 -38.73
CA ASN A 996 -34.42 13.28 -40.03
C ASN A 996 -34.92 12.01 -40.72
N LEU A 997 -35.84 11.25 -40.09
CA LEU A 997 -36.49 10.09 -40.71
C LEU A 997 -37.67 10.52 -41.61
N ASN A 998 -37.36 11.35 -42.60
CA ASN A 998 -38.26 11.76 -43.68
C ASN A 998 -37.52 11.62 -45.03
N ASN A 999 -38.22 11.73 -46.16
CA ASN A 999 -37.61 11.50 -47.48
C ASN A 999 -36.38 12.41 -47.72
N GLU A 1000 -36.47 13.70 -47.40
CA GLU A 1000 -35.36 14.65 -47.58
C GLU A 1000 -34.14 14.29 -46.72
N GLY A 1001 -34.35 13.95 -45.45
CA GLY A 1001 -33.30 13.52 -44.54
C GLY A 1001 -32.65 12.22 -44.97
N ILE A 1002 -33.42 11.26 -45.49
CA ILE A 1002 -32.90 9.98 -45.98
C ILE A 1002 -32.05 10.19 -47.24
N ASP A 1003 -32.52 10.99 -48.19
CA ASP A 1003 -31.79 11.26 -49.43
C ASP A 1003 -30.49 12.03 -49.15
N LYS A 1004 -30.51 12.97 -48.19
CA LYS A 1004 -29.29 13.64 -47.68
C LYS A 1004 -28.30 12.66 -47.07
N LEU A 1005 -28.75 11.67 -46.30
CA LEU A 1005 -27.87 10.65 -45.72
C LEU A 1005 -27.25 9.75 -46.80
N PHE A 1006 -28.04 9.34 -47.80
CA PHE A 1006 -27.59 8.43 -48.85
C PHE A 1006 -26.59 9.06 -49.81
N THR A 1007 -26.69 10.37 -50.05
CA THR A 1007 -25.76 11.14 -50.90
C THR A 1007 -24.57 11.71 -50.13
N ALA A 1008 -24.64 11.74 -48.80
CA ALA A 1008 -23.62 12.39 -47.96
C ALA A 1008 -22.20 11.87 -48.21
N TYR A 1009 -22.03 10.56 -48.34
CA TYR A 1009 -20.70 9.95 -48.48
C TYR A 1009 -19.98 10.41 -49.75
N ASP A 1010 -20.68 10.43 -50.89
CA ASP A 1010 -20.12 10.85 -52.17
C ASP A 1010 -19.79 12.35 -52.17
N ILE A 1011 -20.69 13.18 -51.61
CA ILE A 1011 -20.41 14.62 -51.41
C ILE A 1011 -19.18 14.84 -50.54
N GLY A 1012 -18.99 13.97 -49.53
CA GLY A 1012 -17.81 13.97 -48.67
C GLY A 1012 -16.52 13.72 -49.45
N ILE A 1013 -16.53 12.73 -50.35
CA ILE A 1013 -15.38 12.40 -51.21
C ILE A 1013 -15.02 13.58 -52.10
N GLU A 1014 -16.02 14.17 -52.78
CA GLU A 1014 -15.82 15.32 -53.66
C GLU A 1014 -15.18 16.49 -52.90
N ARG A 1015 -15.67 16.80 -51.69
CA ARG A 1015 -15.15 17.90 -50.87
C ARG A 1015 -13.71 17.68 -50.41
N LEU A 1016 -13.34 16.45 -50.05
CA LEU A 1016 -11.96 16.15 -49.69
C LEU A 1016 -11.03 16.27 -50.90
N GLN A 1017 -11.49 15.84 -52.07
CA GLN A 1017 -10.73 16.01 -53.32
C GLN A 1017 -10.54 17.49 -53.67
N THR A 1018 -11.58 18.32 -53.51
CA THR A 1018 -11.50 19.78 -53.68
C THR A 1018 -10.47 20.40 -52.72
N ILE A 1019 -10.38 19.94 -51.47
CA ILE A 1019 -9.35 20.43 -50.52
C ILE A 1019 -7.94 20.10 -51.03
N VAL A 1020 -7.72 18.87 -51.52
CA VAL A 1020 -6.42 18.47 -52.08
C VAL A 1020 -6.06 19.32 -53.29
N ASN A 1021 -7.00 19.48 -54.24
CA ASN A 1021 -6.78 20.26 -55.46
C ASN A 1021 -6.47 21.73 -55.16
N GLN A 1022 -7.18 22.34 -54.20
CA GLN A 1022 -7.03 23.77 -53.88
C GLN A 1022 -5.85 24.10 -52.97
N GLU A 1023 -5.51 23.24 -52.00
CA GLU A 1023 -4.53 23.59 -50.97
C GLU A 1023 -3.21 22.81 -51.02
N ILE A 1024 -3.20 21.65 -51.68
CA ILE A 1024 -2.02 20.77 -51.78
C ILE A 1024 -1.46 20.84 -53.19
N LEU A 1025 -2.26 20.49 -54.20
CA LEU A 1025 -1.85 20.47 -55.61
C LEU A 1025 -1.87 21.86 -56.25
N LEU A 1026 -2.61 22.81 -55.68
CA LEU A 1026 -2.79 24.18 -56.19
C LEU A 1026 -3.31 24.21 -57.64
N THR A 1027 -4.05 23.19 -58.07
CA THR A 1027 -4.63 23.06 -59.42
C THR A 1027 -5.97 23.77 -59.57
N GLU A 1028 -6.63 24.10 -58.45
CA GLU A 1028 -7.89 24.85 -58.40
C GLU A 1028 -7.74 26.14 -57.59
N SER A 1029 -8.52 27.16 -57.92
CA SER A 1029 -8.55 28.42 -57.15
C SER A 1029 -9.03 28.18 -55.72
N TYR A 1030 -8.36 28.78 -54.74
CA TYR A 1030 -8.73 28.67 -53.34
C TYR A 1030 -10.08 29.34 -53.05
N THR A 1031 -11.04 28.58 -52.51
CA THR A 1031 -12.33 29.11 -52.04
C THR A 1031 -12.70 28.49 -50.69
N THR A 1032 -13.20 29.32 -49.77
CA THR A 1032 -13.70 28.88 -48.46
C THR A 1032 -15.20 28.64 -48.41
N VAL A 1033 -15.92 29.06 -49.46
CA VAL A 1033 -17.38 28.98 -49.55
C VAL A 1033 -17.82 27.52 -49.51
N GLY A 1034 -18.80 27.21 -48.67
CA GLY A 1034 -19.35 25.86 -48.58
C GLY A 1034 -18.58 24.86 -47.72
N ARG A 1035 -17.32 25.12 -47.34
CA ARG A 1035 -16.47 24.15 -46.60
C ARG A 1035 -16.95 23.81 -45.19
N ARG A 1036 -17.67 24.73 -44.54
CA ARG A 1036 -18.28 24.52 -43.20
C ARG A 1036 -19.72 24.03 -43.27
N THR A 1037 -20.28 23.86 -44.47
CA THR A 1037 -21.68 23.48 -44.67
C THR A 1037 -21.89 22.04 -44.21
N ARG A 1038 -22.84 21.83 -43.30
CA ARG A 1038 -23.29 20.48 -42.94
C ARG A 1038 -24.30 19.99 -43.96
N ASN A 1039 -24.09 18.78 -44.48
CA ASN A 1039 -25.05 18.14 -45.38
C ASN A 1039 -26.21 17.47 -44.62
N ILE A 1040 -25.95 17.11 -43.36
CA ILE A 1040 -26.91 16.45 -42.48
C ILE A 1040 -27.27 17.39 -41.33
N THR A 1041 -28.57 17.53 -41.08
CA THR A 1041 -29.10 18.33 -39.98
C THR A 1041 -28.76 17.66 -38.66
N ARG A 1042 -27.98 18.33 -37.81
CA ARG A 1042 -27.69 17.86 -36.45
C ARG A 1042 -28.90 18.10 -35.56
N VAL A 1043 -29.32 17.06 -34.84
CA VAL A 1043 -30.34 17.13 -33.78
C VAL A 1043 -29.65 17.05 -32.43
N THR A 1044 -29.96 17.95 -31.51
CA THR A 1044 -29.38 17.91 -30.15
C THR A 1044 -30.30 17.17 -29.18
N VAL A 1045 -29.76 16.70 -28.06
CA VAL A 1045 -30.57 16.13 -26.98
C VAL A 1045 -31.55 17.16 -26.41
N ALA A 1046 -31.21 18.45 -26.47
CA ALA A 1046 -32.12 19.54 -26.10
C ALA A 1046 -33.32 19.63 -27.05
N ASP A 1047 -33.11 19.45 -28.36
CA ASP A 1047 -34.19 19.43 -29.36
C ASP A 1047 -35.14 18.26 -29.13
N ILE A 1048 -34.60 17.06 -28.86
CA ILE A 1048 -35.41 15.87 -28.53
C ILE A 1048 -36.24 16.09 -27.27
N ASN A 1049 -35.64 16.66 -26.22
CA ASN A 1049 -36.35 16.98 -24.98
C ASN A 1049 -37.43 18.04 -25.20
N LYS A 1050 -37.22 18.98 -26.12
CA LYS A 1050 -38.22 19.98 -26.50
C LYS A 1050 -39.41 19.32 -27.21
N MET A 1051 -39.15 18.49 -28.22
CA MET A 1051 -40.19 17.74 -28.94
C MET A 1051 -41.01 16.83 -27.99
N ARG A 1052 -40.34 16.21 -27.02
CA ARG A 1052 -41.02 15.38 -26.01
C ARG A 1052 -41.95 16.19 -25.11
N LYS A 1053 -41.51 17.38 -24.67
CA LYS A 1053 -42.34 18.30 -23.86
C LYS A 1053 -43.54 18.83 -24.64
N GLU A 1054 -43.35 19.18 -25.92
CA GLU A 1054 -44.43 19.65 -26.80
C GLU A 1054 -45.50 18.58 -26.99
N LYS A 1055 -45.10 17.34 -27.31
CA LYS A 1055 -46.04 16.20 -27.44
C LYS A 1055 -46.76 15.85 -26.13
N GLU A 1056 -46.09 15.99 -24.98
CA GLU A 1056 -46.72 15.83 -23.67
C GLU A 1056 -47.73 16.96 -23.37
N GLY A 1057 -47.44 18.19 -23.82
CA GLY A 1057 -48.34 19.33 -23.76
C GLY A 1057 -49.59 19.13 -24.62
N GLU A 1058 -49.41 18.73 -25.89
CA GLU A 1058 -50.52 18.41 -26.81
C GLU A 1058 -51.39 17.27 -26.29
N ARG A 1059 -50.80 16.24 -25.66
CA ARG A 1059 -51.57 15.16 -25.02
C ARG A 1059 -52.41 15.67 -23.86
N ARG A 1060 -51.90 16.62 -23.07
CA ARG A 1060 -52.64 17.24 -21.95
C ARG A 1060 -53.78 18.13 -22.45
N GLU A 1061 -53.53 18.95 -23.48
CA GLU A 1061 -54.57 19.78 -24.11
C GLU A 1061 -55.66 18.94 -24.78
N ASN A 1062 -55.30 17.85 -25.47
CA ASN A 1062 -56.29 16.92 -26.05
C ASN A 1062 -57.12 16.17 -25.01
N ILE A 1063 -56.56 15.90 -23.81
CA ILE A 1063 -57.32 15.32 -22.69
C ILE A 1063 -58.29 16.36 -22.13
N ASP A 1064 -57.84 17.60 -21.94
CA ASP A 1064 -58.69 18.71 -21.47
C ASP A 1064 -59.81 19.03 -22.47
N GLU A 1065 -59.56 19.02 -23.79
CA GLU A 1065 -60.60 19.21 -24.81
C GLU A 1065 -61.60 18.04 -24.86
N ARG A 1066 -61.15 16.79 -24.68
CA ARG A 1066 -62.04 15.61 -24.57
C ARG A 1066 -62.89 15.66 -23.29
N GLU A 1067 -62.38 16.19 -22.18
CA GLU A 1067 -63.15 16.42 -20.96
C GLU A 1067 -64.14 17.59 -21.09
N ILE A 1068 -63.78 18.67 -21.78
CA ILE A 1068 -64.67 19.80 -22.08
C ILE A 1068 -65.79 19.38 -23.06
N GLY A 1069 -65.48 18.53 -24.04
CA GLY A 1069 -66.46 17.93 -24.95
C GLY A 1069 -67.49 17.04 -24.25
N ARG A 1070 -67.08 16.30 -23.20
CA ARG A 1070 -67.99 15.50 -22.37
C ARG A 1070 -68.87 16.35 -21.43
N ARG A 1071 -68.44 17.55 -21.05
CA ARG A 1071 -69.20 18.45 -20.14
C ARG A 1071 -70.29 19.29 -20.82
N ARG A 1072 -70.32 19.39 -22.16
CA ARG A 1072 -71.38 20.11 -22.90
C ARG A 1072 -72.71 19.33 -23.02
N GLY A 1073 -72.78 18.09 -22.54
CA GLY A 1073 -73.95 17.21 -22.66
C GLY A 1073 -74.96 17.18 -21.50
N ARG A 1074 -74.78 17.93 -20.40
CA ARG A 1074 -75.76 17.93 -19.29
C ARG A 1074 -75.97 19.31 -18.68
N LEU A 1075 -77.15 19.87 -18.92
CA LEU A 1075 -77.66 21.10 -18.32
C LEU A 1075 -78.59 20.80 -17.13
N ARG A 1076 -78.41 21.61 -16.08
CA ARG A 1076 -79.34 22.08 -15.03
C ARG A 1076 -79.62 21.24 -13.77
N GLY A 1077 -79.43 21.91 -12.61
CA GLY A 1077 -80.08 21.60 -11.33
C GLY A 1077 -79.31 22.09 -10.09
N ARG A 1078 -79.62 23.30 -9.59
CA ARG A 1078 -79.34 23.78 -8.19
C ARG A 1078 -80.63 23.54 -7.36
N PRO A 1079 -80.64 23.43 -5.99
CA PRO A 1079 -80.02 24.40 -5.05
C PRO A 1079 -79.61 23.92 -3.61
N ARG A 1080 -78.91 24.82 -2.85
CA ARG A 1080 -78.81 25.05 -1.34
C ARG A 1080 -78.40 23.86 -0.42
N GLY A 1081 -77.56 23.94 0.63
CA GLY A 1081 -77.01 24.99 1.51
C GLY A 1081 -75.85 24.46 2.42
N ILE A 1082 -75.26 25.36 3.22
CA ILE A 1082 -73.98 25.41 4.03
C ILE A 1082 -74.17 24.76 5.45
N PRO A 1083 -73.18 24.38 6.33
CA PRO A 1083 -71.81 24.90 6.65
C PRO A 1083 -70.68 23.83 6.77
N GLY A 1084 -69.38 24.07 6.97
CA GLY A 1084 -68.52 25.22 7.23
C GLY A 1084 -67.22 24.70 7.90
N GLY A 1085 -66.03 25.05 7.40
CA GLY A 1085 -64.73 24.67 8.00
C GLY A 1085 -63.52 24.86 7.07
N ARG A 1086 -62.66 25.84 7.37
CA ARG A 1086 -61.46 26.34 6.65
C ARG A 1086 -60.17 25.66 7.22
N PRO A 1087 -58.96 25.72 6.60
CA PRO A 1087 -58.32 26.99 6.22
C PRO A 1087 -57.43 27.07 4.94
N ARG A 1088 -57.42 28.31 4.41
CA ARG A 1088 -56.32 29.17 3.86
C ARG A 1088 -55.32 28.54 2.86
N GLY A 1089 -55.02 29.08 1.67
CA GLY A 1089 -55.30 30.37 1.04
C GLY A 1089 -54.06 30.90 0.30
N ARG A 1090 -54.04 30.84 -1.05
CA ARG A 1090 -53.17 31.63 -1.95
C ARG A 1090 -53.49 33.14 -1.83
N PRO A 1091 -52.77 34.03 -2.55
CA PRO A 1091 -53.47 34.66 -3.67
C PRO A 1091 -52.63 34.94 -4.94
N ARG A 1092 -53.36 35.02 -6.07
CA ARG A 1092 -52.98 35.54 -7.38
C ARG A 1092 -53.27 37.07 -7.45
N GLY A 1093 -52.55 37.78 -8.33
CA GLY A 1093 -53.16 38.61 -9.39
C GLY A 1093 -53.34 40.13 -9.19
N ARG A 1094 -52.77 40.90 -10.15
CA ARG A 1094 -52.83 42.37 -10.40
C ARG A 1094 -54.24 42.94 -10.67
N PRO A 1095 -54.37 44.29 -10.86
CA PRO A 1095 -54.85 44.76 -12.17
C PRO A 1095 -54.30 46.11 -12.72
N ARG A 1096 -54.24 46.15 -14.07
CA ARG A 1096 -54.55 47.25 -15.04
C ARG A 1096 -53.65 48.50 -15.21
N GLY A 1097 -53.32 48.76 -16.49
CA GLY A 1097 -52.92 50.08 -17.03
C GLY A 1097 -52.01 50.01 -18.27
N ARG A 1098 -52.56 50.25 -19.47
CA ARG A 1098 -51.91 50.66 -20.75
C ARG A 1098 -52.35 52.14 -21.00
N PRO A 1099 -51.77 52.97 -21.90
CA PRO A 1099 -51.27 52.57 -23.23
C PRO A 1099 -50.09 53.38 -23.89
N ARG A 1100 -49.61 52.84 -25.03
CA ARG A 1100 -48.97 53.49 -26.23
C ARG A 1100 -47.60 54.18 -26.02
N GLY A 1101 -46.61 54.16 -26.92
CA GLY A 1101 -46.36 53.68 -28.29
C GLY A 1101 -44.95 54.22 -28.63
N GLY A 1102 -44.02 53.48 -29.23
CA GLY A 1102 -43.82 53.48 -30.68
C GLY A 1102 -42.54 54.22 -31.13
N ARG A 1103 -41.57 53.43 -31.63
CA ARG A 1103 -40.60 53.66 -32.74
C ARG A 1103 -39.50 54.74 -32.72
N GLN A 1104 -38.42 54.30 -33.41
CA GLN A 1104 -37.37 55.00 -34.19
C GLN A 1104 -36.14 55.53 -33.43
N LYS A 1105 -34.89 55.10 -33.72
CA LYS A 1105 -34.01 55.13 -34.93
C LYS A 1105 -33.34 56.48 -35.16
N ASP A 1106 -32.01 56.38 -35.33
CA ASP A 1106 -31.09 57.25 -36.10
C ASP A 1106 -30.74 58.61 -35.44
N ILE A 1107 -29.48 58.93 -35.08
CA ILE A 1107 -28.25 59.32 -35.85
C ILE A 1107 -27.95 60.82 -35.59
N ASP A 1108 -26.67 61.19 -35.70
CA ASP A 1108 -26.00 62.53 -35.71
C ASP A 1108 -25.59 63.10 -34.33
N GLU A 1109 -24.29 63.13 -34.01
CA GLU A 1109 -23.18 64.01 -34.47
C GLU A 1109 -23.11 65.30 -33.64
N GLU A 1110 -22.01 65.47 -32.88
CA GLU A 1110 -21.11 66.63 -33.02
C GLU A 1110 -19.86 66.44 -32.14
N GLU A 1111 -18.71 66.63 -32.79
CA GLU A 1111 -17.36 66.75 -32.24
C GLU A 1111 -17.22 67.95 -31.28
N ILE A 1112 -16.14 67.99 -30.48
CA ILE A 1112 -15.15 69.10 -30.47
C ILE A 1112 -14.03 68.85 -29.42
N ASN A 1113 -12.80 68.85 -29.95
CA ASN A 1113 -11.47 69.29 -29.42
C ASN A 1113 -10.83 68.55 -28.22
N GLU A 1114 -9.71 67.83 -28.38
CA GLU A 1114 -8.31 68.20 -28.70
C GLU A 1114 -7.41 68.40 -27.45
N ILE A 1115 -6.48 67.44 -27.23
CA ILE A 1115 -5.00 67.56 -26.99
C ILE A 1115 -4.49 68.35 -25.73
N PRO A 1116 -3.32 68.04 -25.09
CA PRO A 1116 -2.70 66.78 -24.66
C PRO A 1116 -2.10 66.83 -23.21
N SER A 1117 -1.68 65.67 -22.69
CA SER A 1117 -0.32 65.46 -22.13
C SER A 1117 -0.14 63.99 -21.79
#